data_AF-A0A9W8UXU2-F1
#
_entry.id   AF-A0A9W8UXU2-F1
#
_cell.length_a   1.000
_cell.length_b   1.000
_cell.length_c   1.000
_cell.angle_alpha   90.00
_cell.angle_beta   90.00
_cell.angle_gamma   90.00
#
_symmetry.space_group_name_H-M   'P 1'
#
loop_
_entity.id
_entity.type
_entity.pdbx_description
1 polymer ?
#
loop_
_entity_poly.entity_id
_entity_poly.type
_entity_poly.pdbx_seq_one_letter_code
_entity_poly.pdbx_strand_id
1 'polypeptide(L)'
;MADFGIGIPDDIARLSLGQEYDPPPPPPPDIKTEGILAVDITEKFAQAVQTLAPGDLVKDGFFTLFESVAALEIMDPKMDSGCVKSADDLEELYDVSRPLLPEEVLGVIDQLLCHEMAWHLGYPLSQTLFTSVYAEALLMPTPITVGEARFVRNAPNDSSSRSSMLEILRAYCLGLLKACGYVNERIRSEHYYEEEDFVTNTYNRTLLAEIQPQAVQQAIQEARSLLATLGEEVSDEIREALDRRLQLRSLFLDATQCPQHMREPDVARKPWLEALQLLPSIKSSHSLGRPVDEAFSAKLQRKLASTMPPRPIVKLEFDDAFGHLLRLFKDGAQLIDVLHYSDSQSLQTFVSTFQAKKPQPLVYVRTLLQTFLFNEMEVLGSMSIRQIMDDDFATVSMPASPQLDRANDEIEFPQDPRFVMAEQMELFRQRAAQPFLDVLRTFCQNRCRVRRTLCHIIRDWENLQADAEEIDQIIQVKVKERPMRQSTGMGIPMETYSLPLSSWTYLYKMRLMEWIVQLGFELEVYQPDELAGMYWYLNYLAKWRVQHTERIKSFVIRRAEESRAASQHPNPAVDRQLERSLAFIRLMLLDSAVTWELSDALSCLYTVLTRLKLVKVPPRPYSNDELRYDLRMRPFAAIGLPTLPSFDEFTQGTSQPEVTTPEILEYAEKALAGAKKGFEVLSKFTPEDSFSVGSHDRWVGSKKNALKACIATGIAISALQKAVKREQETGELKIKAEVPTPDKSYHDWWIVPRIIPT
;
A
#
# COMPACT_ATOMS: atom_id res chain seq x y z
N MET A 1 17.07 -10.97 39.32
CA MET A 1 16.81 -11.80 38.13
C MET A 1 15.83 -11.03 37.28
N ALA A 2 16.18 -10.84 36.01
CA ALA A 2 16.04 -9.58 35.30
C ALA A 2 14.59 -9.16 34.98
N ASP A 3 14.34 -7.89 35.26
CA ASP A 3 13.24 -7.03 34.82
C ASP A 3 13.25 -6.95 33.28
N PHE A 4 12.19 -7.39 32.61
CA PHE A 4 11.98 -7.14 31.18
C PHE A 4 11.08 -5.91 31.05
N GLY A 5 11.73 -4.77 30.89
CA GLY A 5 11.11 -3.45 30.79
C GLY A 5 10.13 -3.33 29.62
N ILE A 6 8.94 -2.87 29.99
CA ILE A 6 7.93 -2.24 29.15
C ILE A 6 8.52 -0.92 28.63
N GLY A 7 8.48 -0.71 27.31
CA GLY A 7 8.83 0.58 26.71
C GLY A 7 9.39 0.42 25.31
N ILE A 8 8.52 0.30 24.31
CA ILE A 8 8.83 0.77 22.95
C ILE A 8 7.94 2.00 22.72
N PRO A 9 8.40 3.22 22.99
CA PRO A 9 7.74 4.42 22.50
C PRO A 9 8.40 4.87 21.19
N ASP A 10 7.58 5.16 20.17
CA ASP A 10 7.80 6.17 19.12
C ASP A 10 9.03 6.17 18.19
N ASP A 11 10.00 5.26 18.31
CA ASP A 11 11.23 5.33 17.49
C ASP A 11 11.07 4.88 16.02
N ILE A 12 9.93 4.29 15.63
CA ILE A 12 9.68 3.90 14.23
C ILE A 12 9.11 5.06 13.40
N ALA A 13 8.53 6.09 14.03
CA ALA A 13 7.98 7.26 13.33
C ALA A 13 9.00 8.39 13.14
N ARG A 14 10.16 8.34 13.83
CA ARG A 14 11.16 9.42 13.82
C ARG A 14 12.33 9.22 12.86
N LEU A 15 12.43 8.08 12.18
CA LEU A 15 13.49 7.87 11.17
C LEU A 15 13.24 8.59 9.83
N SER A 16 12.09 9.26 9.65
CA SER A 16 11.73 9.95 8.39
C SER A 16 11.35 11.42 8.54
N LEU A 17 11.46 12.02 9.72
CA LEU A 17 11.09 13.43 9.95
C LEU A 17 12.32 14.24 10.37
N GLY A 18 12.82 15.05 9.45
CA GLY A 18 13.76 16.14 9.73
C GLY A 18 15.22 15.85 9.41
N GLN A 19 15.56 15.77 8.12
CA GLN A 19 16.79 16.44 7.70
C GLN A 19 16.40 17.87 7.36
N GLU A 20 16.43 18.74 8.36
CA GLU A 20 16.58 20.18 8.11
C GLU A 20 17.82 20.38 7.24
N TYR A 21 17.76 21.35 6.34
CA TYR A 21 18.86 21.68 5.43
C TYR A 21 20.03 22.22 6.26
N ASP A 22 20.85 21.32 6.80
CA ASP A 22 22.12 21.71 7.40
C ASP A 22 22.98 22.31 6.29
N PRO A 23 23.42 23.59 6.42
CA PRO A 23 24.32 24.17 5.44
C PRO A 23 25.55 23.28 5.32
N PRO A 24 26.08 23.08 4.09
CA PRO A 24 27.23 22.21 3.90
C PRO A 24 28.35 22.65 4.85
N PRO A 25 28.98 21.72 5.59
CA PRO A 25 30.09 22.07 6.44
C PRO A 25 31.12 22.82 5.61
N PRO A 26 31.76 23.88 6.16
CA PRO A 26 32.77 24.62 5.43
C PRO A 26 33.82 23.62 4.92
N PRO A 27 34.38 23.85 3.70
CA PRO A 27 35.37 22.94 3.15
C PRO A 27 36.49 22.76 4.17
N PRO A 28 37.01 21.52 4.32
CA PRO A 28 38.12 21.28 5.23
C PRO A 28 39.23 22.28 4.88
N PRO A 29 39.77 22.99 5.89
CA PRO A 29 40.69 24.07 5.64
C PRO A 29 41.93 23.50 4.92
N ASP A 30 42.37 24.18 3.85
CA ASP A 30 43.46 23.68 3.01
C ASP A 30 44.67 23.42 3.92
N ILE A 31 45.17 22.18 3.94
CA ILE A 31 46.30 21.75 4.78
C ILE A 31 47.56 22.58 4.44
N LYS A 32 47.59 23.23 3.27
CA LYS A 32 48.66 24.15 2.84
C LYS A 32 48.44 25.60 3.30
N THR A 33 47.34 25.92 3.96
CA THR A 33 47.11 27.23 4.56
C THR A 33 48.15 27.45 5.66
N GLU A 34 48.81 28.61 5.68
CA GLU A 34 49.90 28.91 6.63
C GLU A 34 49.53 28.75 8.11
N GLY A 35 48.24 28.69 8.45
CA GLY A 35 47.72 28.48 9.82
C GLY A 35 47.54 27.02 10.26
N ILE A 36 47.77 26.01 9.42
CA ILE A 36 47.58 24.59 9.76
C ILE A 36 48.93 23.88 9.87
N LEU A 37 49.22 23.34 11.06
CA LEU A 37 50.39 22.50 11.31
C LEU A 37 49.99 21.03 11.28
N ALA A 38 50.31 20.32 10.19
CA ALA A 38 50.15 18.87 10.11
C ALA A 38 51.35 18.15 10.75
N VAL A 39 51.10 17.15 11.60
CA VAL A 39 52.13 16.32 12.24
C VAL A 39 51.93 14.86 11.81
N ASP A 40 52.95 14.25 11.22
CA ASP A 40 52.93 12.84 10.86
C ASP A 40 53.06 11.96 12.12
N ILE A 41 52.11 11.05 12.31
CA ILE A 41 52.06 10.10 13.43
C ILE A 41 52.16 8.64 12.98
N THR A 42 52.46 8.36 11.71
CA THR A 42 52.41 7.02 11.12
C THR A 42 53.29 6.01 11.87
N GLU A 43 54.56 6.36 12.14
CA GLU A 43 55.49 5.48 12.84
C GLU A 43 55.06 5.22 14.30
N LYS A 44 54.59 6.28 15.01
CA LYS A 44 54.11 6.17 16.40
C LYS A 44 52.88 5.26 16.48
N PHE A 45 51.95 5.40 15.53
CA PHE A 45 50.73 4.60 15.48
C PHE A 45 51.07 3.13 15.18
N ALA A 46 51.93 2.86 14.19
CA ALA A 46 52.36 1.51 13.84
C ALA A 46 53.05 0.78 15.03
N GLN A 47 53.89 1.47 15.79
CA GLN A 47 54.52 0.91 17.00
C GLN A 47 53.48 0.59 18.09
N ALA A 48 52.48 1.46 18.29
CA ALA A 48 51.41 1.21 19.26
C ALA A 48 50.55 -0.02 18.89
N VAL A 49 50.21 -0.19 17.62
CA VAL A 49 49.42 -1.33 17.13
C VAL A 49 50.12 -2.68 17.38
N GLN A 50 51.46 -2.72 17.36
CA GLN A 50 52.23 -3.95 17.65
C GLN A 50 52.05 -4.48 19.08
N THR A 51 51.50 -3.68 19.99
CA THR A 51 51.24 -4.11 21.38
C THR A 51 49.93 -4.90 21.54
N LEU A 52 49.08 -4.96 20.50
CA LEU A 52 47.78 -5.63 20.53
C LEU A 52 47.90 -7.13 20.21
N ALA A 53 47.15 -7.97 20.92
CA ALA A 53 47.05 -9.40 20.64
C ALA A 53 45.99 -9.72 19.57
N PRO A 54 46.05 -10.89 18.89
CA PRO A 54 44.99 -11.30 17.98
C PRO A 54 43.63 -11.38 18.69
N GLY A 55 42.65 -10.63 18.18
CA GLY A 55 41.30 -10.50 18.78
C GLY A 55 41.10 -9.21 19.57
N ASP A 56 42.17 -8.47 19.88
CA ASP A 56 42.06 -7.15 20.50
C ASP A 56 41.60 -6.11 19.48
N LEU A 57 40.75 -5.19 19.94
CA LEU A 57 40.23 -4.08 19.17
C LEU A 57 40.23 -2.82 20.02
N VAL A 58 40.93 -1.78 19.56
CA VAL A 58 40.87 -0.46 20.17
C VAL A 58 39.75 0.32 19.50
N LYS A 59 38.69 0.61 20.26
CA LYS A 59 37.54 1.40 19.83
C LYS A 59 37.02 2.22 21.01
N ASP A 60 36.15 3.18 20.73
CA ASP A 60 35.37 3.83 21.77
C ASP A 60 34.50 2.81 22.53
N GLY A 61 34.22 3.10 23.81
CA GLY A 61 33.42 2.23 24.67
C GLY A 61 31.98 2.02 24.16
N PHE A 62 31.39 3.05 23.54
CA PHE A 62 30.02 3.06 23.06
C PHE A 62 29.88 2.59 21.61
N PHE A 63 30.93 2.70 20.79
CA PHE A 63 30.91 2.21 19.40
C PHE A 63 30.65 0.70 19.35
N THR A 64 29.64 0.25 18.63
CA THR A 64 29.34 -1.20 18.52
C THR A 64 29.94 -1.78 17.25
N LEU A 65 30.39 -3.04 17.29
CA LEU A 65 30.87 -3.70 16.08
C LEU A 65 29.78 -3.89 15.02
N PHE A 66 28.51 -3.87 15.42
CA PHE A 66 27.40 -3.90 14.48
C PHE A 66 27.37 -2.64 13.59
N GLU A 67 27.69 -1.46 14.13
CA GLU A 67 27.79 -0.21 13.36
C GLU A 67 28.88 -0.28 12.29
N SER A 68 29.96 -1.04 12.53
CA SER A 68 31.04 -1.21 11.57
C SER A 68 30.68 -2.05 10.34
N VAL A 69 29.57 -2.81 10.38
CA VAL A 69 29.14 -3.68 9.27
C VAL A 69 28.75 -2.88 8.02
N ALA A 70 28.39 -1.60 8.19
CA ALA A 70 28.04 -0.70 7.10
C ALA A 70 29.23 0.15 6.58
N ALA A 71 30.44 -0.05 7.11
CA ALA A 71 31.61 0.74 6.73
C ALA A 71 32.03 0.49 5.27
N LEU A 72 32.48 1.54 4.59
CA LEU A 72 33.12 1.44 3.28
C LEU A 72 34.61 1.10 3.45
N GLU A 73 35.13 0.31 2.52
CA GLU A 73 36.54 -0.05 2.46
C GLU A 73 37.21 0.69 1.31
N ILE A 74 38.14 1.60 1.63
CA ILE A 74 38.90 2.37 0.64
C ILE A 74 39.86 1.42 -0.10
N MET A 75 40.04 1.64 -1.41
CA MET A 75 40.78 0.76 -2.33
C MET A 75 40.13 -0.62 -2.61
N ASP A 76 38.93 -0.89 -2.09
CA ASP A 76 38.16 -2.05 -2.55
C ASP A 76 37.32 -1.66 -3.79
N PRO A 77 37.48 -2.34 -4.95
CA PRO A 77 36.79 -1.96 -6.18
C PRO A 77 35.26 -2.10 -6.17
N LYS A 78 34.67 -2.75 -5.15
CA LYS A 78 33.22 -2.89 -4.97
C LYS A 78 32.68 -1.90 -3.95
N MET A 79 33.48 -1.49 -2.96
CA MET A 79 33.06 -0.60 -1.86
C MET A 79 33.45 0.87 -2.09
N ASP A 80 34.55 1.12 -2.81
CA ASP A 80 35.09 2.44 -3.03
C ASP A 80 34.78 2.95 -4.45
N SER A 81 33.92 3.97 -4.54
CA SER A 81 33.58 4.62 -5.81
C SER A 81 34.78 5.34 -6.43
N GLY A 82 35.74 5.80 -5.61
CA GLY A 82 36.99 6.42 -6.03
C GLY A 82 38.07 5.44 -6.47
N CYS A 83 37.91 4.14 -6.23
CA CYS A 83 38.88 3.11 -6.63
C CYS A 83 38.84 2.89 -8.15
N VAL A 84 39.88 3.37 -8.84
CA VAL A 84 40.04 3.24 -10.30
C VAL A 84 40.90 2.00 -10.61
N LYS A 85 40.37 1.05 -11.40
CA LYS A 85 41.08 -0.21 -11.73
C LYS A 85 42.24 -0.02 -12.71
N SER A 86 42.19 1.00 -13.56
CA SER A 86 43.24 1.35 -14.52
C SER A 86 43.32 2.86 -14.77
N ALA A 87 44.49 3.40 -15.12
CA ALA A 87 44.61 4.81 -15.48
C ALA A 87 43.79 5.18 -16.74
N ASP A 88 43.44 4.20 -17.58
CA ASP A 88 42.57 4.38 -18.75
C ASP A 88 41.09 4.54 -18.36
N ASP A 89 40.66 4.11 -17.17
CA ASP A 89 39.29 4.35 -16.66
C ASP A 89 39.04 5.81 -16.23
N LEU A 90 40.08 6.66 -16.27
CA LEU A 90 40.02 8.12 -16.11
C LEU A 90 39.45 8.85 -17.34
N GLU A 91 38.86 8.15 -18.32
CA GLU A 91 38.16 8.77 -19.47
C GLU A 91 37.32 9.97 -19.04
N GLU A 92 37.48 11.07 -19.78
CA GLU A 92 36.69 12.28 -19.64
C GLU A 92 35.19 11.95 -19.74
N LEU A 93 34.40 12.54 -18.84
CA LEU A 93 32.94 12.45 -18.94
C LEU A 93 32.49 13.05 -20.26
N TYR A 94 31.46 12.44 -20.87
CA TYR A 94 30.84 12.90 -22.11
C TYR A 94 30.61 14.42 -22.13
N ASP A 95 31.05 15.09 -23.20
CA ASP A 95 30.89 16.53 -23.39
C ASP A 95 29.45 16.91 -23.78
N VAL A 96 28.75 17.54 -22.85
CA VAL A 96 27.36 18.01 -23.02
C VAL A 96 27.21 19.15 -24.04
N SER A 97 28.31 19.78 -24.48
CA SER A 97 28.29 20.82 -25.50
C SER A 97 28.30 20.28 -26.94
N ARG A 98 28.57 18.98 -27.10
CA ARG A 98 28.54 18.30 -28.40
C ARG A 98 27.16 18.49 -29.06
N PRO A 99 27.11 18.97 -30.31
CA PRO A 99 25.87 19.00 -31.09
C PRO A 99 25.29 17.60 -31.25
N LEU A 100 23.99 17.46 -30.98
CA LEU A 100 23.24 16.22 -31.15
C LEU A 100 22.36 16.27 -32.40
N LEU A 101 22.23 15.14 -33.07
CA LEU A 101 21.21 14.94 -34.10
C LEU A 101 19.81 14.88 -33.47
N PRO A 102 18.74 15.22 -34.21
CA PRO A 102 17.37 15.10 -33.72
C PRO A 102 17.01 13.69 -33.20
N GLU A 103 17.48 12.64 -33.88
CA GLU A 103 17.30 11.24 -33.48
C GLU A 103 18.07 10.91 -32.19
N GLU A 104 19.25 11.53 -31.99
CA GLU A 104 20.05 11.35 -30.78
C GLU A 104 19.39 12.03 -29.56
N VAL A 105 18.83 13.23 -29.73
CA VAL A 105 18.01 13.87 -28.67
C VAL A 105 16.85 12.97 -28.29
N LEU A 106 16.15 12.41 -29.29
CA LEU A 106 15.03 11.52 -29.07
C LEU A 106 15.45 10.26 -28.29
N GLY A 107 16.60 9.66 -28.62
CA GLY A 107 17.14 8.51 -27.92
C GLY A 107 17.56 8.81 -26.47
N VAL A 108 18.17 9.97 -26.22
CA VAL A 108 18.51 10.41 -24.84
C VAL A 108 17.24 10.62 -24.02
N ILE A 109 16.19 11.23 -24.60
CA ILE A 109 14.90 11.42 -23.94
C ILE A 109 14.26 10.08 -23.56
N ASP A 110 14.24 9.12 -24.49
CA ASP A 110 13.63 7.80 -24.22
C ASP A 110 14.40 7.02 -23.15
N GLN A 111 15.73 7.14 -23.11
CA GLN A 111 16.55 6.55 -22.04
C GLN A 111 16.30 7.23 -20.68
N LEU A 112 16.13 8.56 -20.66
CA LEU A 112 15.77 9.29 -19.43
C LEU A 112 14.39 8.87 -18.90
N LEU A 113 13.42 8.63 -19.79
CA LEU A 113 12.10 8.08 -19.42
C LEU A 113 12.25 6.69 -18.80
N CYS A 114 13.12 5.83 -19.34
CA CYS A 114 13.40 4.52 -18.75
C CYS A 114 14.00 4.64 -17.35
N HIS A 115 14.94 5.58 -17.14
CA HIS A 115 15.50 5.86 -15.83
C HIS A 115 14.49 6.47 -14.85
N GLU A 116 13.59 7.34 -15.31
CA GLU A 116 12.46 7.86 -14.52
C GLU A 116 11.58 6.71 -14.01
N MET A 117 11.21 5.78 -14.90
CA MET A 117 10.37 4.65 -14.52
C MET A 117 11.09 3.66 -13.61
N ALA A 118 12.40 3.43 -13.82
CA ALA A 118 13.21 2.67 -12.87
C ALA A 118 13.21 3.33 -11.48
N TRP A 119 13.33 4.66 -11.40
CA TRP A 119 13.24 5.37 -10.12
C TRP A 119 11.84 5.21 -9.48
N HIS A 120 10.76 5.33 -10.26
CA HIS A 120 9.39 5.06 -9.78
C HIS A 120 9.16 3.63 -9.26
N LEU A 121 10.00 2.67 -9.66
CA LEU A 121 10.00 1.29 -9.15
C LEU A 121 10.81 1.12 -7.85
N GLY A 122 11.40 2.19 -7.33
CA GLY A 122 12.15 2.20 -6.07
C GLY A 122 13.67 2.09 -6.21
N TYR A 123 14.22 2.09 -7.44
CA TYR A 123 15.67 2.11 -7.61
C TYR A 123 16.24 3.49 -7.28
N PRO A 124 17.40 3.60 -6.58
CA PRO A 124 18.00 4.88 -6.22
C PRO A 124 18.32 5.79 -7.42
N LEU A 125 18.23 7.11 -7.21
CA LEU A 125 18.60 8.12 -8.23
C LEU A 125 20.03 7.96 -8.75
N SER A 126 20.96 7.51 -7.90
CA SER A 126 22.36 7.23 -8.24
C SER A 126 22.55 6.15 -9.32
N GLN A 127 21.59 5.24 -9.46
CA GLN A 127 21.59 4.17 -10.47
C GLN A 127 20.66 4.46 -11.66
N THR A 128 19.93 5.57 -11.62
CA THR A 128 18.90 5.94 -12.60
C THR A 128 19.15 7.33 -13.16
N LEU A 129 18.39 8.36 -12.75
CA LEU A 129 18.44 9.70 -13.35
C LEU A 129 19.80 10.39 -13.17
N PHE A 130 20.50 10.18 -12.04
CA PHE A 130 21.81 10.78 -11.80
C PHE A 130 22.97 10.06 -12.50
N THR A 131 22.67 9.07 -13.35
CA THR A 131 23.66 8.57 -14.32
C THR A 131 23.72 9.44 -15.57
N SER A 132 22.73 10.31 -15.82
CA SER A 132 22.73 11.22 -16.96
C SER A 132 23.67 12.40 -16.74
N VAL A 133 24.63 12.58 -17.66
CA VAL A 133 25.54 13.75 -17.65
C VAL A 133 24.78 15.07 -17.87
N TYR A 134 23.67 15.03 -18.60
CA TYR A 134 22.80 16.20 -18.83
C TYR A 134 22.05 16.60 -17.54
N ALA A 135 21.57 15.63 -16.76
CA ALA A 135 20.95 15.89 -15.47
C ALA A 135 21.95 16.50 -14.48
N GLU A 136 23.17 15.96 -14.41
CA GLU A 136 24.23 16.51 -13.56
C GLU A 136 24.60 17.94 -13.98
N ALA A 137 24.79 18.20 -15.29
CA ALA A 137 25.12 19.53 -15.79
C ALA A 137 24.02 20.58 -15.50
N LEU A 138 22.75 20.15 -15.49
CA LEU A 138 21.65 21.04 -15.12
C LEU A 138 21.61 21.34 -13.62
N LEU A 139 21.86 20.34 -12.79
CA LEU A 139 21.70 20.44 -11.33
C LEU A 139 22.92 21.02 -10.62
N MET A 140 24.10 21.02 -11.25
CA MET A 140 25.35 21.45 -10.64
C MET A 140 26.04 22.58 -11.42
N PRO A 141 26.35 23.72 -10.78
CA PRO A 141 25.91 24.15 -9.44
C PRO A 141 24.39 24.24 -9.29
N THR A 142 23.83 24.32 -8.09
CA THR A 142 22.36 24.43 -7.93
C THR A 142 21.80 25.67 -8.64
N PRO A 143 20.88 25.53 -9.62
CA PRO A 143 20.26 26.68 -10.27
C PRO A 143 19.10 27.24 -9.42
N ILE A 144 19.00 28.57 -9.34
CA ILE A 144 17.89 29.28 -8.70
C ILE A 144 16.82 29.65 -9.74
N THR A 145 17.24 29.91 -10.97
CA THR A 145 16.35 30.31 -12.08
C THR A 145 16.45 29.35 -13.27
N VAL A 146 15.41 29.33 -14.11
CA VAL A 146 15.42 28.58 -15.39
C VAL A 146 16.58 29.01 -16.29
N GLY A 147 16.96 30.29 -16.24
CA GLY A 147 18.06 30.83 -17.04
C GLY A 147 19.44 30.28 -16.64
N GLU A 148 19.62 29.95 -15.36
CA GLU A 148 20.85 29.35 -14.82
C GLU A 148 20.91 27.83 -15.07
N ALA A 149 19.76 27.16 -15.17
CA ALA A 149 19.66 25.73 -15.42
C ALA A 149 19.98 25.39 -16.90
N ARG A 150 21.26 25.50 -17.27
CA ARG A 150 21.80 25.21 -18.60
C ARG A 150 22.88 24.13 -18.54
N PHE A 151 22.99 23.32 -19.60
CA PHE A 151 24.08 22.35 -19.75
C PHE A 151 25.46 23.02 -19.76
N VAL A 152 25.56 24.21 -20.36
CA VAL A 152 26.79 25.02 -20.41
C VAL A 152 26.47 26.43 -19.89
N ARG A 153 26.95 26.77 -18.69
CA ARG A 153 26.61 28.04 -18.00
C ARG A 153 27.49 29.23 -18.39
N ASN A 154 28.73 28.98 -18.81
CA ASN A 154 29.72 30.02 -19.15
C ASN A 154 29.88 30.24 -20.66
N ALA A 155 28.90 29.84 -21.48
CA ALA A 155 28.97 30.04 -22.93
C ALA A 155 28.90 31.55 -23.26
N PRO A 156 29.69 32.06 -24.22
CA PRO A 156 29.55 33.43 -24.70
C PRO A 156 28.10 33.67 -25.15
N ASN A 157 27.57 34.88 -24.90
CA ASN A 157 26.18 35.26 -25.18
C ASN A 157 25.78 35.26 -26.68
N ASP A 158 26.63 34.73 -27.56
CA ASP A 158 26.39 34.72 -28.99
C ASP A 158 25.31 33.66 -29.33
N SER A 159 24.15 34.13 -29.76
CA SER A 159 22.97 33.30 -30.07
C SER A 159 23.22 32.29 -31.20
N SER A 160 24.25 32.54 -32.02
CA SER A 160 24.70 31.70 -33.14
C SER A 160 25.35 30.37 -32.72
N SER A 161 25.72 30.22 -31.43
CA SER A 161 26.40 29.03 -30.90
C SER A 161 25.47 28.05 -30.16
N ARG A 162 24.18 28.37 -30.01
CA ARG A 162 23.22 27.55 -29.26
C ARG A 162 22.58 26.51 -30.17
N SER A 163 22.90 25.24 -29.94
CA SER A 163 22.23 24.14 -30.65
C SER A 163 20.74 24.09 -30.25
N SER A 164 19.85 24.25 -31.22
CA SER A 164 18.39 24.14 -31.03
C SER A 164 17.99 22.81 -30.40
N MET A 165 18.68 21.72 -30.79
CA MET A 165 18.48 20.37 -30.26
C MET A 165 18.83 20.28 -28.77
N LEU A 166 19.89 20.96 -28.32
CA LEU A 166 20.23 21.01 -26.91
C LEU A 166 19.21 21.82 -26.09
N GLU A 167 18.64 22.90 -26.63
CA GLU A 167 17.57 23.65 -25.94
C GLU A 167 16.27 22.82 -25.82
N ILE A 168 15.93 22.00 -26.83
CA ILE A 168 14.81 21.03 -26.77
C ILE A 168 15.07 19.99 -25.67
N LEU A 169 16.26 19.36 -25.65
CA LEU A 169 16.63 18.40 -24.62
C LEU A 169 16.63 19.03 -23.22
N ARG A 170 17.11 20.28 -23.11
CA ARG A 170 17.13 21.05 -21.87
C ARG A 170 15.73 21.24 -21.30
N ALA A 171 14.77 21.65 -22.14
CA ALA A 171 13.39 21.84 -21.72
C ALA A 171 12.74 20.53 -21.26
N TYR A 172 13.00 19.41 -21.95
CA TYR A 172 12.55 18.09 -21.51
C TYR A 172 13.12 17.74 -20.13
N CYS A 173 14.44 17.91 -19.94
CA CYS A 173 15.11 17.60 -18.68
C CYS A 173 14.62 18.48 -17.52
N LEU A 174 14.31 19.76 -17.75
CA LEU A 174 13.70 20.61 -16.73
C LEU A 174 12.34 20.07 -16.27
N GLY A 175 11.46 19.72 -17.22
CA GLY A 175 10.16 19.14 -16.92
C GLY A 175 10.27 17.82 -16.17
N LEU A 176 11.17 16.94 -16.60
CA LEU A 176 11.46 15.66 -15.94
C LEU A 176 11.94 15.87 -14.50
N LEU A 177 13.00 16.66 -14.30
CA LEU A 177 13.60 16.86 -12.98
C LEU A 177 12.65 17.55 -12.01
N LYS A 178 11.88 18.56 -12.48
CA LYS A 178 10.90 19.24 -11.64
C LYS A 178 9.75 18.33 -11.24
N ALA A 179 9.22 17.52 -12.16
CA ALA A 179 8.20 16.52 -11.85
C ALA A 179 8.73 15.47 -10.85
N CYS A 180 9.97 15.01 -11.02
CA CYS A 180 10.62 14.12 -10.04
C CYS A 180 10.78 14.79 -8.67
N GLY A 181 11.10 16.09 -8.64
CA GLY A 181 11.12 16.87 -7.39
C GLY A 181 9.78 16.80 -6.65
N TYR A 182 8.66 17.05 -7.35
CA TYR A 182 7.31 16.95 -6.78
C TYR A 182 6.95 15.54 -6.32
N VAL A 183 7.28 14.52 -7.12
CA VAL A 183 7.06 13.11 -6.76
C VAL A 183 7.82 12.79 -5.46
N ASN A 184 9.09 13.19 -5.37
CA ASN A 184 9.92 12.91 -4.21
C ASN A 184 9.39 13.62 -2.95
N GLU A 185 9.09 14.92 -3.06
CA GLU A 185 8.48 15.69 -1.98
C GLU A 185 7.16 15.06 -1.51
N ARG A 186 6.30 14.68 -2.45
CA ARG A 186 5.01 14.06 -2.14
C ARG A 186 5.17 12.73 -1.40
N ILE A 187 6.11 11.89 -1.81
CA ILE A 187 6.38 10.62 -1.14
C ILE A 187 6.92 10.89 0.27
N ARG A 188 7.85 11.84 0.43
CA ARG A 188 8.43 12.22 1.73
C ARG A 188 7.41 12.79 2.71
N SER A 189 6.37 13.45 2.23
CA SER A 189 5.30 14.03 3.05
C SER A 189 4.29 13.00 3.56
N GLU A 190 4.33 11.76 3.08
CA GLU A 190 3.37 10.71 3.40
C GLU A 190 4.05 9.49 4.02
N HIS A 191 3.28 8.50 4.49
CA HIS A 191 3.85 7.29 5.05
C HIS A 191 4.31 6.33 3.94
N TYR A 192 5.60 5.99 3.94
CA TYR A 192 6.25 5.01 3.08
C TYR A 192 7.45 4.38 3.83
N TYR A 193 7.98 3.28 3.31
CA TYR A 193 9.19 2.65 3.83
C TYR A 193 10.39 2.91 2.89
N GLU A 194 11.37 3.70 3.35
CA GLU A 194 12.62 3.98 2.64
C GLU A 194 13.39 2.67 2.34
N GLU A 195 13.98 2.58 1.15
CA GLU A 195 14.69 1.41 0.61
C GLU A 195 13.86 0.12 0.41
N GLU A 196 12.56 0.14 0.75
CA GLU A 196 11.62 -0.95 0.48
C GLU A 196 10.58 -0.56 -0.56
N ASP A 197 9.85 0.54 -0.31
CA ASP A 197 8.85 1.08 -1.24
C ASP A 197 9.48 2.03 -2.27
N PHE A 198 10.44 2.85 -1.81
CA PHE A 198 11.04 3.92 -2.58
C PHE A 198 12.36 4.42 -1.97
N VAL A 199 13.19 5.08 -2.77
CA VAL A 199 14.43 5.72 -2.31
C VAL A 199 14.33 7.22 -2.58
N THR A 200 14.20 8.00 -1.50
CA THR A 200 14.02 9.46 -1.56
C THR A 200 15.34 10.23 -1.53
N ASN A 201 16.44 9.57 -1.17
CA ASN A 201 17.77 10.19 -1.12
C ASN A 201 18.16 10.84 -2.46
N THR A 202 18.38 12.15 -2.43
CA THR A 202 18.79 12.97 -3.59
C THR A 202 20.28 13.29 -3.62
N TYR A 203 21.10 12.76 -2.70
CA TYR A 203 22.55 12.94 -2.69
C TYR A 203 22.98 14.42 -2.75
N ASN A 204 22.26 15.27 -2.01
CA ASN A 204 22.41 16.74 -1.99
C ASN A 204 22.15 17.43 -3.35
N ARG A 205 21.34 16.82 -4.22
CA ARG A 205 20.81 17.48 -5.43
C ARG A 205 19.39 17.98 -5.16
N THR A 206 19.07 19.20 -5.61
CA THR A 206 17.81 19.88 -5.26
C THR A 206 16.62 19.55 -6.17
N LEU A 207 16.82 18.80 -7.27
CA LEU A 207 15.76 18.48 -8.26
C LEU A 207 14.92 19.70 -8.69
N LEU A 208 15.56 20.88 -8.80
CA LEU A 208 14.93 22.15 -9.17
C LEU A 208 13.84 22.64 -8.18
N ALA A 209 13.99 22.33 -6.88
CA ALA A 209 13.04 22.74 -5.84
C ALA A 209 12.66 24.24 -5.89
N GLU A 210 13.65 25.13 -6.02
CA GLU A 210 13.47 26.60 -6.03
C GLU A 210 12.75 27.15 -7.27
N ILE A 211 12.76 26.41 -8.38
CA ILE A 211 12.19 26.89 -9.65
C ILE A 211 10.68 26.62 -9.68
N GLN A 212 9.87 27.65 -9.91
CA GLN A 212 8.41 27.50 -9.98
C GLN A 212 7.95 26.68 -11.19
N PRO A 213 6.87 25.87 -11.07
CA PRO A 213 6.36 25.04 -12.17
C PRO A 213 6.03 25.83 -13.43
N GLN A 214 5.48 27.03 -13.27
CA GLN A 214 5.06 27.89 -14.39
C GLN A 214 6.25 28.31 -15.25
N ALA A 215 7.41 28.55 -14.63
CA ALA A 215 8.63 28.88 -15.36
C ALA A 215 9.16 27.68 -16.17
N VAL A 216 9.02 26.46 -15.64
CA VAL A 216 9.34 25.22 -16.37
C VAL A 216 8.36 24.97 -17.50
N GLN A 217 7.06 25.16 -17.27
CA GLN A 217 6.02 25.07 -18.31
C GLN A 217 6.29 26.05 -19.45
N GLN A 218 6.68 27.29 -19.13
CA GLN A 218 7.06 28.27 -20.14
C GLN A 218 8.28 27.81 -20.95
N ALA A 219 9.33 27.28 -20.32
CA ALA A 219 10.50 26.77 -21.03
C ALA A 219 10.16 25.58 -21.97
N ILE A 220 9.23 24.71 -21.57
CA ILE A 220 8.71 23.64 -22.42
C ILE A 220 7.97 24.23 -23.61
N GLN A 221 7.09 25.21 -23.40
CA GLN A 221 6.33 25.85 -24.46
C GLN A 221 7.23 26.60 -25.46
N GLU A 222 8.27 27.29 -24.98
CA GLU A 222 9.29 27.93 -25.81
C GLU A 222 10.05 26.91 -26.67
N ALA A 223 10.42 25.75 -26.12
CA ALA A 223 11.06 24.68 -26.87
C ALA A 223 10.14 24.06 -27.94
N ARG A 224 8.85 23.92 -27.66
CA ARG A 224 7.85 23.47 -28.66
C ARG A 224 7.69 24.49 -29.79
N SER A 225 7.66 25.78 -29.47
CA SER A 225 7.65 26.86 -30.46
C SER A 225 8.92 26.87 -31.32
N LEU A 226 10.10 26.68 -30.71
CA LEU A 226 11.37 26.54 -31.43
C LEU A 226 11.33 25.34 -32.37
N LEU A 227 10.90 24.18 -31.89
CA LEU A 227 10.80 22.94 -32.67
C LEU A 227 9.89 23.11 -33.90
N ALA A 228 8.80 23.89 -33.78
CA ALA A 228 7.92 24.20 -34.91
C ALA A 228 8.62 24.99 -36.03
N THR A 229 9.64 25.80 -35.71
CA THR A 229 10.40 26.60 -36.71
C THR A 229 11.45 25.81 -37.47
N LEU A 230 11.82 24.61 -37.02
CA LEU A 230 12.89 23.78 -37.61
C LEU A 230 12.43 22.91 -38.78
N GLY A 231 11.32 23.27 -39.45
CA GLY A 231 10.63 22.42 -40.42
C GLY A 231 11.45 22.02 -41.66
N GLU A 232 12.48 22.77 -42.04
CA GLU A 232 13.37 22.39 -43.15
C GLU A 232 14.59 21.54 -42.69
N GLU A 233 14.92 21.53 -41.40
CA GLU A 233 16.12 20.89 -40.85
C GLU A 233 15.84 19.53 -40.19
N VAL A 234 14.60 19.29 -39.76
CA VAL A 234 14.19 18.08 -39.03
C VAL A 234 12.98 17.46 -39.72
N SER A 235 12.99 16.14 -39.92
CA SER A 235 11.85 15.44 -40.53
C SER A 235 10.57 15.64 -39.70
N ASP A 236 9.42 15.68 -40.37
CA ASP A 236 8.13 15.84 -39.72
C ASP A 236 7.86 14.77 -38.65
N GLU A 237 8.31 13.54 -38.89
CA GLU A 237 8.14 12.40 -37.99
C GLU A 237 8.92 12.57 -36.68
N ILE A 238 10.18 13.01 -36.75
CA ILE A 238 11.02 13.25 -35.57
C ILE A 238 10.55 14.50 -34.83
N ARG A 239 10.19 15.54 -35.57
CA ARG A 239 9.65 16.78 -35.01
C ARG A 239 8.39 16.51 -34.19
N GLU A 240 7.46 15.75 -34.75
CA GLU A 240 6.28 15.29 -34.03
C GLU A 240 6.66 14.43 -32.82
N ALA A 241 7.56 13.46 -32.97
CA ALA A 241 7.99 12.60 -31.88
C ALA A 241 8.58 13.37 -30.68
N LEU A 242 9.38 14.41 -30.94
CA LEU A 242 9.94 15.31 -29.94
C LEU A 242 8.87 16.18 -29.28
N ASP A 243 7.94 16.76 -30.06
CA ASP A 243 6.83 17.57 -29.53
C ASP A 243 5.97 16.76 -28.56
N ARG A 244 5.67 15.50 -28.91
CA ARG A 244 4.89 14.59 -28.07
C ARG A 244 5.58 14.31 -26.73
N ARG A 245 6.91 14.20 -26.70
CA ARG A 245 7.68 14.01 -25.45
C ARG A 245 7.73 15.27 -24.59
N LEU A 246 7.87 16.45 -25.21
CA LEU A 246 7.76 17.74 -24.50
C LEU A 246 6.34 17.93 -23.92
N GLN A 247 5.31 17.62 -24.70
CA GLN A 247 3.93 17.67 -24.24
C GLN A 247 3.68 16.71 -23.07
N LEU A 248 4.25 15.50 -23.08
CA LEU A 248 4.18 14.58 -21.94
C LEU A 248 4.77 15.19 -20.67
N ARG A 249 5.90 15.90 -20.76
CA ARG A 249 6.53 16.55 -19.59
C ARG A 249 5.65 17.66 -19.01
N SER A 250 5.05 18.46 -19.89
CA SER A 250 4.08 19.49 -19.49
C SER A 250 2.88 18.87 -18.76
N LEU A 251 2.28 17.83 -19.34
CA LEU A 251 1.12 17.15 -18.75
C LEU A 251 1.45 16.43 -17.45
N PHE A 252 2.63 15.81 -17.34
CA PHE A 252 3.01 15.14 -16.10
C PHE A 252 3.27 16.13 -14.97
N LEU A 253 3.91 17.26 -15.27
CA LEU A 253 4.12 18.33 -14.29
C LEU A 253 2.78 18.89 -13.77
N ASP A 254 1.78 19.07 -14.64
CA ASP A 254 0.43 19.45 -14.21
C ASP A 254 -0.26 18.34 -13.42
N ALA A 255 -0.10 17.08 -13.83
CA ALA A 255 -0.62 15.91 -13.11
C ALA A 255 -0.08 15.83 -11.67
N THR A 256 1.18 16.21 -11.43
CA THR A 256 1.76 16.25 -10.07
C THR A 256 1.14 17.29 -9.15
N GLN A 257 0.43 18.28 -9.70
CA GLN A 257 -0.25 19.34 -8.95
C GLN A 257 -1.71 18.98 -8.64
N CYS A 258 -2.19 17.77 -8.98
CA CYS A 258 -3.57 17.37 -8.73
C CYS A 258 -4.06 17.51 -7.27
N PRO A 259 -3.23 17.43 -6.21
CA PRO A 259 -3.70 17.69 -4.84
C PRO A 259 -4.20 19.13 -4.63
N GLN A 260 -3.76 20.09 -5.43
CA GLN A 260 -4.26 21.48 -5.37
C GLN A 260 -5.70 21.60 -5.88
N HIS A 261 -6.20 20.59 -6.61
CA HIS A 261 -7.49 20.58 -7.27
C HIS A 261 -8.45 19.53 -6.69
N MET A 262 -8.28 19.13 -5.42
CA MET A 262 -9.12 18.11 -4.78
C MET A 262 -10.62 18.46 -4.76
N ARG A 263 -10.97 19.76 -4.78
CA ARG A 263 -12.35 20.26 -4.85
C ARG A 263 -12.90 20.32 -6.28
N GLU A 264 -12.05 20.10 -7.28
CA GLU A 264 -12.39 20.15 -8.71
C GLU A 264 -11.87 18.88 -9.41
N PRO A 265 -12.50 17.70 -9.19
CA PRO A 265 -11.99 16.41 -9.68
C PRO A 265 -11.77 16.37 -11.20
N ASP A 266 -12.59 17.06 -11.99
CA ASP A 266 -12.42 17.12 -13.44
C ASP A 266 -11.11 17.83 -13.85
N VAL A 267 -10.75 18.91 -13.12
CA VAL A 267 -9.48 19.63 -13.32
C VAL A 267 -8.31 18.76 -12.88
N ALA A 268 -8.43 18.12 -11.71
CA ALA A 268 -7.40 17.20 -11.20
C ALA A 268 -7.15 16.00 -12.14
N ARG A 269 -8.18 15.53 -12.85
CA ARG A 269 -8.12 14.36 -13.75
C ARG A 269 -7.60 14.68 -15.14
N LYS A 270 -7.86 15.87 -15.64
CA LYS A 270 -7.60 16.26 -17.03
C LYS A 270 -6.16 15.96 -17.50
N PRO A 271 -5.07 16.33 -16.78
CA PRO A 271 -3.72 16.07 -17.24
C PRO A 271 -3.41 14.58 -17.40
N TRP A 272 -3.99 13.74 -16.55
CA TRP A 272 -3.83 12.29 -16.62
C TRP A 272 -4.46 11.70 -17.89
N LEU A 273 -5.69 12.13 -18.22
CA LEU A 273 -6.41 11.63 -19.41
C LEU A 273 -5.78 12.13 -20.71
N GLU A 274 -5.36 13.39 -20.77
CA GLU A 274 -4.67 13.95 -21.93
C GLU A 274 -3.35 13.22 -22.19
N ALA A 275 -2.59 12.91 -21.14
CA ALA A 275 -1.37 12.11 -21.28
C ALA A 275 -1.68 10.70 -21.80
N LEU A 276 -2.74 10.04 -21.32
CA LEU A 276 -3.14 8.72 -21.83
C LEU A 276 -3.46 8.71 -23.33
N GLN A 277 -4.03 9.79 -23.86
CA GLN A 277 -4.29 9.93 -25.30
C GLN A 277 -3.00 10.14 -26.10
N LEU A 278 -1.99 10.77 -25.47
CA LEU A 278 -0.69 11.08 -26.07
C LEU A 278 0.24 9.85 -26.15
N LEU A 279 0.20 8.98 -25.14
CA LEU A 279 1.12 7.85 -24.97
C LEU A 279 1.24 6.94 -26.22
N PRO A 280 0.17 6.51 -26.92
CA PRO A 280 0.30 5.65 -28.10
C PRO A 280 1.24 6.20 -29.18
N SER A 281 1.25 7.52 -29.39
CA SER A 281 2.13 8.19 -30.36
C SER A 281 3.60 8.16 -29.94
N ILE A 282 3.88 8.30 -28.64
CA ILE A 282 5.23 8.17 -28.09
C ILE A 282 5.73 6.74 -28.28
N LYS A 283 4.87 5.75 -27.99
CA LYS A 283 5.22 4.33 -28.17
C LYS A 283 5.57 4.00 -29.63
N SER A 284 4.76 4.45 -30.58
CA SER A 284 4.99 4.15 -32.00
C SER A 284 6.20 4.85 -32.60
N SER A 285 6.67 5.95 -31.99
CA SER A 285 7.81 6.74 -32.47
C SER A 285 9.14 6.40 -31.80
N HIS A 286 9.17 5.45 -30.85
CA HIS A 286 10.40 5.05 -30.16
C HIS A 286 11.51 4.58 -31.11
N SER A 287 11.16 3.85 -32.17
CA SER A 287 12.12 3.32 -33.15
C SER A 287 12.85 4.40 -33.97
N LEU A 288 12.39 5.65 -33.91
CA LEU A 288 13.07 6.79 -34.55
C LEU A 288 14.26 7.29 -33.71
N GLY A 289 14.34 6.92 -32.43
CA GLY A 289 15.40 7.33 -31.53
C GLY A 289 16.72 6.60 -31.79
N ARG A 290 17.82 7.33 -31.74
CA ARG A 290 19.18 6.78 -31.78
C ARG A 290 19.80 6.84 -30.39
N PRO A 291 20.17 5.71 -29.76
CA PRO A 291 20.73 5.70 -28.42
C PRO A 291 22.10 6.41 -28.36
N VAL A 292 22.36 7.07 -27.23
CA VAL A 292 23.63 7.74 -26.91
C VAL A 292 24.09 7.25 -25.54
N ASP A 293 24.57 6.01 -25.48
CA ASP A 293 24.92 5.33 -24.22
C ASP A 293 25.98 6.09 -23.41
N GLU A 294 26.90 6.78 -24.10
CA GLU A 294 27.97 7.58 -23.51
C GLU A 294 27.45 8.76 -22.66
N ALA A 295 26.20 9.20 -22.89
CA ALA A 295 25.55 10.24 -22.08
C ALA A 295 25.08 9.74 -20.69
N PHE A 296 25.22 8.44 -20.40
CA PHE A 296 24.83 7.82 -19.13
C PHE A 296 26.01 7.06 -18.51
N SER A 297 26.44 7.47 -17.31
CA SER A 297 27.63 6.92 -16.68
C SER A 297 27.47 6.68 -15.18
N ALA A 298 27.80 5.46 -14.74
CA ALA A 298 27.91 5.14 -13.32
C ALA A 298 29.05 5.91 -12.63
N LYS A 299 30.01 6.46 -13.40
CA LYS A 299 31.13 7.26 -12.88
C LYS A 299 30.62 8.52 -12.15
N LEU A 300 29.42 9.01 -12.47
CA LEU A 300 28.81 10.16 -11.79
C LEU A 300 28.51 9.89 -10.30
N GLN A 301 28.40 8.64 -9.88
CA GLN A 301 28.23 8.30 -8.46
C GLN A 301 29.38 8.81 -7.57
N ARG A 302 30.58 9.01 -8.14
CA ARG A 302 31.73 9.62 -7.45
C ARG A 302 31.52 11.09 -7.07
N LYS A 303 30.59 11.78 -7.75
CA LYS A 303 30.24 13.18 -7.49
C LYS A 303 29.05 13.33 -6.55
N LEU A 304 28.43 12.22 -6.14
CA LEU A 304 27.30 12.19 -5.23
C LEU A 304 27.79 12.05 -3.80
N ALA A 305 27.11 12.71 -2.86
CA ALA A 305 27.35 12.53 -1.44
C ALA A 305 26.77 11.17 -0.98
N SER A 306 27.45 10.07 -1.31
CA SER A 306 27.01 8.70 -1.03
C SER A 306 27.83 8.06 0.07
N THR A 307 27.15 7.43 1.03
CA THR A 307 27.74 6.49 2.00
C THR A 307 27.58 5.03 1.56
N MET A 308 27.00 4.80 0.39
CA MET A 308 26.78 3.48 -0.18
C MET A 308 27.85 3.14 -1.23
N PRO A 309 28.18 1.84 -1.37
CA PRO A 309 29.03 1.34 -2.44
C PRO A 309 28.51 1.72 -3.84
N PRO A 310 29.39 1.92 -4.83
CA PRO A 310 28.98 2.18 -6.20
C PRO A 310 28.20 0.98 -6.77
N ARG A 311 27.10 1.25 -7.48
CA ARG A 311 26.23 0.22 -8.06
C ARG A 311 26.09 0.41 -9.57
N PRO A 312 25.90 -0.67 -10.35
CA PRO A 312 25.70 -0.56 -11.79
C PRO A 312 24.45 0.26 -12.12
N ILE A 313 24.43 0.86 -13.31
CA ILE A 313 23.24 1.52 -13.84
C ILE A 313 22.12 0.49 -13.98
N VAL A 314 20.93 0.83 -13.50
CA VAL A 314 19.73 0.02 -13.72
C VAL A 314 19.29 0.19 -15.16
N LYS A 315 19.27 -0.91 -15.92
CA LYS A 315 18.80 -0.96 -17.29
C LYS A 315 17.38 -1.52 -17.30
N LEU A 316 16.43 -0.69 -17.74
CA LEU A 316 15.04 -1.07 -17.94
C LEU A 316 14.74 -0.90 -19.43
N GLU A 317 14.23 -1.94 -20.08
CA GLU A 317 13.87 -1.89 -21.49
C GLU A 317 12.70 -0.91 -21.72
N PHE A 318 12.68 -0.27 -22.88
CA PHE A 318 11.70 0.78 -23.16
C PHE A 318 10.26 0.28 -23.05
N ASP A 319 9.95 -0.91 -23.57
CA ASP A 319 8.59 -1.46 -23.50
C ASP A 319 8.11 -1.71 -22.06
N ASP A 320 9.00 -2.15 -21.18
CA ASP A 320 8.70 -2.36 -19.76
C ASP A 320 8.50 -1.03 -19.04
N ALA A 321 9.44 -0.08 -19.23
CA ALA A 321 9.33 1.28 -18.71
C ALA A 321 8.03 1.96 -19.15
N PHE A 322 7.72 1.85 -20.44
CA PHE A 322 6.51 2.42 -21.02
C PHE A 322 5.24 1.75 -20.47
N GLY A 323 5.29 0.44 -20.21
CA GLY A 323 4.22 -0.28 -19.52
C GLY A 323 3.96 0.26 -18.11
N HIS A 324 5.02 0.58 -17.37
CA HIS A 324 4.91 1.23 -16.06
C HIS A 324 4.39 2.66 -16.15
N LEU A 325 4.86 3.46 -17.12
CA LEU A 325 4.38 4.82 -17.38
C LEU A 325 2.89 4.82 -17.71
N LEU A 326 2.45 3.95 -18.63
CA LEU A 326 1.04 3.82 -18.98
C LEU A 326 0.19 3.45 -17.76
N ARG A 327 0.68 2.57 -16.90
CA ARG A 327 -0.01 2.22 -15.66
C ARG A 327 -0.05 3.38 -14.67
N LEU A 328 1.05 4.14 -14.52
CA LEU A 328 1.11 5.33 -13.69
C LEU A 328 -0.01 6.31 -14.05
N PHE A 329 -0.17 6.62 -15.34
CA PHE A 329 -1.21 7.54 -15.79
C PHE A 329 -2.63 6.97 -15.68
N LYS A 330 -2.82 5.67 -15.94
CA LYS A 330 -4.12 5.00 -15.76
C LYS A 330 -4.56 5.00 -14.29
N ASP A 331 -3.63 4.63 -13.40
CA ASP A 331 -3.91 4.57 -11.98
C ASP A 331 -4.10 5.98 -11.39
N GLY A 332 -3.30 6.97 -11.82
CA GLY A 332 -3.49 8.37 -11.46
C GLY A 332 -4.86 8.92 -11.89
N ALA A 333 -5.30 8.63 -13.12
CA ALA A 333 -6.62 9.04 -13.60
C ALA A 333 -7.76 8.38 -12.81
N GLN A 334 -7.66 7.09 -12.51
CA GLN A 334 -8.67 6.34 -11.73
C GLN A 334 -8.67 6.73 -10.25
N LEU A 335 -7.52 7.13 -9.71
CA LEU A 335 -7.41 7.54 -8.32
C LEU A 335 -8.34 8.72 -8.01
N ILE A 336 -8.52 9.64 -8.95
CA ILE A 336 -9.40 10.81 -8.80
C ILE A 336 -10.85 10.42 -8.51
N ASP A 337 -11.29 9.21 -8.86
CA ASP A 337 -12.63 8.71 -8.53
C ASP A 337 -12.90 8.70 -7.02
N VAL A 338 -11.86 8.59 -6.18
CA VAL A 338 -12.00 8.58 -4.72
C VAL A 338 -12.52 9.90 -4.16
N LEU A 339 -12.31 11.01 -4.88
CA LEU A 339 -12.78 12.34 -4.47
C LEU A 339 -14.30 12.47 -4.53
N HIS A 340 -14.98 11.59 -5.28
CA HIS A 340 -16.43 11.51 -5.30
C HIS A 340 -16.94 10.66 -4.14
N TYR A 341 -16.93 11.26 -2.94
CA TYR A 341 -17.43 10.60 -1.73
C TYR A 341 -18.92 10.22 -1.87
N SER A 342 -19.22 8.94 -1.62
CA SER A 342 -20.59 8.43 -1.57
C SER A 342 -20.99 8.05 -0.16
N ASP A 343 -20.16 7.23 0.49
CA ASP A 343 -20.30 6.80 1.87
C ASP A 343 -18.96 6.22 2.36
N SER A 344 -18.84 6.07 3.67
CA SER A 344 -17.62 5.62 4.36
C SER A 344 -17.20 4.19 4.04
N GLN A 345 -18.15 3.29 3.74
CA GLN A 345 -17.86 1.90 3.38
C GLN A 345 -17.41 1.79 1.92
N SER A 346 -17.99 2.57 1.00
CA SER A 346 -17.51 2.72 -0.38
C SER A 346 -16.11 3.28 -0.43
N LEU A 347 -15.77 4.24 0.44
CA LEU A 347 -14.40 4.74 0.58
C LEU A 347 -13.42 3.63 1.01
N GLN A 348 -13.76 2.85 2.03
CA GLN A 348 -12.94 1.72 2.47
C GLN A 348 -12.79 0.63 1.40
N THR A 349 -13.87 0.31 0.69
CA THR A 349 -13.84 -0.62 -0.45
C THR A 349 -12.97 -0.08 -1.57
N PHE A 350 -13.04 1.22 -1.87
CA PHE A 350 -12.18 1.85 -2.86
C PHE A 350 -10.70 1.71 -2.48
N VAL A 351 -10.31 2.13 -1.27
CA VAL A 351 -8.92 2.10 -0.81
C VAL A 351 -8.37 0.67 -0.84
N SER A 352 -9.11 -0.29 -0.26
CA SER A 352 -8.67 -1.69 -0.19
C SER A 352 -8.56 -2.35 -1.57
N THR A 353 -9.54 -2.15 -2.47
CA THR A 353 -9.53 -2.78 -3.80
C THR A 353 -8.57 -2.09 -4.78
N PHE A 354 -8.39 -0.77 -4.67
CA PHE A 354 -7.45 -0.03 -5.50
C PHE A 354 -6.01 -0.43 -5.19
N GLN A 355 -5.67 -0.57 -3.92
CA GLN A 355 -4.33 -0.95 -3.47
C GLN A 355 -4.03 -2.44 -3.66
N ALA A 356 -5.05 -3.28 -3.81
CA ALA A 356 -4.93 -4.70 -4.13
C ALA A 356 -4.85 -5.00 -5.63
N LYS A 357 -4.81 -3.98 -6.52
CA LYS A 357 -4.60 -4.19 -7.96
C LYS A 357 -3.35 -5.03 -8.22
N LYS A 358 -3.39 -5.82 -9.29
CA LYS A 358 -2.26 -6.62 -9.77
C LYS A 358 -1.88 -6.18 -11.19
N PRO A 359 -0.66 -5.67 -11.40
CA PRO A 359 0.34 -5.27 -10.40
C PRO A 359 -0.14 -4.12 -9.50
N GLN A 360 0.47 -3.99 -8.31
CA GLN A 360 0.12 -2.95 -7.33
C GLN A 360 0.39 -1.55 -7.92
N PRO A 361 -0.40 -0.51 -7.56
CA PRO A 361 -0.12 0.85 -7.99
C PRO A 361 1.28 1.29 -7.53
N LEU A 362 1.97 2.07 -8.37
CA LEU A 362 3.29 2.61 -8.03
C LEU A 362 3.21 3.47 -6.77
N VAL A 363 4.31 3.50 -6.00
CA VAL A 363 4.38 4.20 -4.70
C VAL A 363 3.86 5.63 -4.76
N TYR A 364 4.19 6.38 -5.82
CA TYR A 364 3.70 7.73 -6.02
C TYR A 364 2.15 7.83 -6.05
N VAL A 365 1.48 6.90 -6.73
CA VAL A 365 0.00 6.86 -6.75
C VAL A 365 -0.55 6.48 -5.38
N ARG A 366 0.15 5.58 -4.66
CA ARG A 366 -0.24 5.21 -3.30
C ARG A 366 -0.12 6.37 -2.32
N THR A 367 0.93 7.18 -2.44
CA THR A 367 1.12 8.39 -1.62
C THR A 367 0.15 9.49 -2.02
N LEU A 368 -0.20 9.64 -3.30
CA LEU A 368 -1.28 10.53 -3.71
C LEU A 368 -2.62 10.16 -3.05
N LEU A 369 -2.95 8.87 -2.95
CA LEU A 369 -4.15 8.44 -2.23
C LEU A 369 -4.09 8.83 -0.75
N GLN A 370 -2.92 8.68 -0.10
CA GLN A 370 -2.74 9.09 1.29
C GLN A 370 -2.93 10.61 1.46
N THR A 371 -2.36 11.42 0.57
CA THR A 371 -2.58 12.86 0.55
C THR A 371 -4.07 13.21 0.44
N PHE A 372 -4.81 12.52 -0.43
CA PHE A 372 -6.25 12.76 -0.53
C PHE A 372 -7.02 12.41 0.74
N LEU A 373 -6.51 11.47 1.54
CA LEU A 373 -7.16 11.01 2.77
C LEU A 373 -6.75 11.78 4.03
N PHE A 374 -5.53 12.33 4.08
CA PHE A 374 -4.93 12.78 5.34
C PHE A 374 -4.33 14.20 5.31
N ASN A 375 -4.23 14.86 4.15
CA ASN A 375 -3.61 16.17 4.06
C ASN A 375 -4.42 17.24 4.82
N GLU A 376 -3.73 18.13 5.54
CA GLU A 376 -4.33 19.28 6.25
C GLU A 376 -5.49 18.94 7.23
N MET A 377 -5.55 17.72 7.76
CA MET A 377 -6.66 17.23 8.60
C MET A 377 -8.04 17.26 7.91
N GLU A 378 -8.07 17.43 6.58
CA GLU A 378 -9.26 17.29 5.74
C GLU A 378 -9.17 15.97 4.96
N VAL A 379 -10.28 15.24 4.94
CA VAL A 379 -10.41 14.01 4.15
C VAL A 379 -11.12 14.37 2.85
N LEU A 380 -10.52 13.98 1.72
CA LEU A 380 -10.99 14.28 0.36
C LEU A 380 -11.21 15.79 0.12
N GLY A 381 -10.48 16.65 0.84
CA GLY A 381 -10.42 18.11 0.65
C GLY A 381 -11.69 18.87 1.01
N SER A 382 -12.64 18.20 1.68
CA SER A 382 -13.93 18.78 2.04
C SER A 382 -14.57 18.19 3.29
N MET A 383 -14.12 17.02 3.77
CA MET A 383 -14.73 16.33 4.91
C MET A 383 -13.84 16.39 6.15
N SER A 384 -14.44 16.65 7.30
CA SER A 384 -13.81 16.44 8.60
C SER A 384 -13.80 14.95 8.98
N ILE A 385 -12.85 14.56 9.82
CA ILE A 385 -12.77 13.22 10.41
C ILE A 385 -14.11 12.83 11.07
N ARG A 386 -14.72 13.75 11.82
CA ARG A 386 -16.04 13.55 12.45
C ARG A 386 -17.12 13.20 11.44
N GLN A 387 -17.19 13.88 10.29
CA GLN A 387 -18.22 13.59 9.28
C GLN A 387 -18.12 12.17 8.75
N ILE A 388 -16.91 11.68 8.50
CA ILE A 388 -16.71 10.33 7.99
C ILE A 388 -17.01 9.28 9.05
N MET A 389 -16.56 9.52 10.29
CA MET A 389 -16.86 8.62 11.41
C MET A 389 -18.35 8.57 11.71
N ASP A 390 -19.04 9.71 11.80
CA ASP A 390 -20.48 9.77 12.06
C ASP A 390 -21.27 9.11 10.91
N ASP A 391 -20.82 9.22 9.65
CA ASP A 391 -21.41 8.52 8.50
C ASP A 391 -21.21 7.00 8.58
N ASP A 392 -20.04 6.54 9.01
CA ASP A 392 -19.73 5.13 9.24
C ASP A 392 -20.53 4.55 10.41
N PHE A 393 -20.56 5.24 11.55
CA PHE A 393 -21.41 4.93 12.70
C PHE A 393 -22.87 4.78 12.28
N ALA A 394 -23.41 5.76 11.54
CA ALA A 394 -24.79 5.74 11.07
C ALA A 394 -25.09 4.56 10.12
N THR A 395 -24.10 4.13 9.33
CA THR A 395 -24.24 3.01 8.40
C THR A 395 -24.16 1.67 9.12
N VAL A 396 -23.22 1.53 10.06
CA VAL A 396 -22.85 0.24 10.64
C VAL A 396 -23.74 -0.14 11.83
N SER A 397 -23.94 0.74 12.82
CA SER A 397 -24.60 0.38 14.09
C SER A 397 -25.55 1.42 14.66
N MET A 398 -25.51 2.68 14.18
CA MET A 398 -26.26 3.82 14.74
C MET A 398 -27.15 4.55 13.72
N PRO A 399 -27.95 3.86 12.87
CA PRO A 399 -28.77 4.56 11.89
C PRO A 399 -29.79 5.49 12.55
N ALA A 400 -29.80 6.76 12.16
CA ALA A 400 -30.69 7.78 12.70
C ALA A 400 -30.67 7.90 14.23
N SER A 401 -29.54 7.61 14.88
CA SER A 401 -29.42 7.57 16.34
C SER A 401 -29.33 8.97 16.96
N PRO A 402 -30.01 9.27 18.10
CA PRO A 402 -29.88 10.57 18.77
C PRO A 402 -28.44 10.87 19.17
N GLN A 403 -27.62 9.85 19.40
CA GLN A 403 -26.18 9.93 19.71
C GLN A 403 -25.39 10.68 18.62
N LEU A 404 -25.86 10.67 17.37
CA LEU A 404 -25.21 11.35 16.24
C LEU A 404 -25.85 12.72 15.92
N ASP A 405 -26.86 13.14 16.68
CA ASP A 405 -27.51 14.43 16.45
C ASP A 405 -26.60 15.59 16.90
N ARG A 406 -26.27 16.47 15.96
CA ARG A 406 -25.42 17.65 16.21
C ARG A 406 -26.08 18.67 17.13
N ALA A 407 -27.41 18.68 17.22
CA ALA A 407 -28.11 19.56 18.15
C ALA A 407 -27.77 19.28 19.62
N ASN A 408 -27.23 18.09 19.94
CA ASN A 408 -26.77 17.80 21.30
C ASN A 408 -25.51 18.60 21.67
N ASP A 409 -24.68 18.98 20.70
CA ASP A 409 -23.45 19.75 20.94
C ASP A 409 -23.75 21.18 21.40
N GLU A 410 -24.96 21.69 21.12
CA GLU A 410 -25.42 23.03 21.51
C GLU A 410 -25.99 23.05 22.94
N ILE A 411 -26.18 21.89 23.57
CA ILE A 411 -26.68 21.80 24.93
C ILE A 411 -25.52 22.02 25.89
N GLU A 412 -25.63 23.01 26.78
CA GLU A 412 -24.60 23.35 27.78
C GLU A 412 -24.98 22.95 29.22
N PHE A 413 -26.08 22.20 29.41
CA PHE A 413 -26.58 21.83 30.74
C PHE A 413 -26.11 20.43 31.17
N PRO A 414 -25.19 20.29 32.15
CA PRO A 414 -24.53 19.00 32.45
C PRO A 414 -25.44 17.88 32.98
N GLN A 415 -26.65 18.21 33.45
CA GLN A 415 -27.62 17.21 33.91
C GLN A 415 -28.55 16.73 32.78
N ASP A 416 -28.56 17.39 31.62
CA ASP A 416 -29.32 16.94 30.45
C ASP A 416 -28.65 15.68 29.87
N PRO A 417 -29.40 14.58 29.64
CA PRO A 417 -28.85 13.39 28.99
C PRO A 417 -28.19 13.68 27.63
N ARG A 418 -28.65 14.71 26.90
CA ARG A 418 -28.09 15.13 25.61
C ARG A 418 -26.69 15.73 25.74
N PHE A 419 -26.44 16.52 26.79
CA PHE A 419 -25.11 17.03 27.10
C PHE A 419 -24.13 15.87 27.33
N VAL A 420 -24.53 14.93 28.20
CA VAL A 420 -23.67 13.78 28.52
C VAL A 420 -23.42 12.94 27.27
N MET A 421 -24.45 12.73 26.45
CA MET A 421 -24.31 12.00 25.20
C MET A 421 -23.34 12.69 24.23
N ALA A 422 -23.39 14.02 24.07
CA ALA A 422 -22.46 14.77 23.24
C ALA A 422 -21.00 14.66 23.75
N GLU A 423 -20.79 14.84 25.06
CA GLU A 423 -19.46 14.74 25.69
C GLU A 423 -18.87 13.33 25.53
N GLN A 424 -19.67 12.30 25.79
CA GLN A 424 -19.24 10.91 25.70
C GLN A 424 -18.98 10.48 24.25
N MET A 425 -19.80 10.92 23.30
CA MET A 425 -19.58 10.69 21.88
C MET A 425 -18.32 11.41 21.37
N GLU A 426 -18.04 12.60 21.87
CA GLU A 426 -16.82 13.34 21.52
C GLU A 426 -15.57 12.64 22.07
N LEU A 427 -15.62 12.19 23.33
CA LEU A 427 -14.56 11.37 23.93
C LEU A 427 -14.30 10.11 23.09
N PHE A 428 -15.36 9.40 22.67
CA PHE A 428 -15.19 8.23 21.83
C PHE A 428 -14.59 8.57 20.46
N ARG A 429 -15.07 9.62 19.78
CA ARG A 429 -14.50 10.07 18.49
C ARG A 429 -13.02 10.37 18.60
N GLN A 430 -12.58 11.03 19.66
CA GLN A 430 -11.16 11.32 19.89
C GLN A 430 -10.32 10.05 20.03
N ARG A 431 -10.84 9.03 20.74
CA ARG A 431 -10.17 7.73 20.91
C ARG A 431 -10.19 6.87 19.63
N ALA A 432 -11.28 6.91 18.88
CA ALA A 432 -11.49 6.09 17.69
C ALA A 432 -10.90 6.68 16.40
N ALA A 433 -10.64 8.00 16.35
CA ALA A 433 -10.17 8.69 15.15
C ALA A 433 -8.87 8.08 14.60
N GLN A 434 -7.85 7.92 15.44
CA GLN A 434 -6.56 7.39 15.00
C GLN A 434 -6.66 5.91 14.56
N PRO A 435 -7.24 4.97 15.35
CA PRO A 435 -7.43 3.59 14.90
C PRO A 435 -8.21 3.46 13.59
N PHE A 436 -9.24 4.28 13.39
CA PHE A 436 -10.03 4.29 12.16
C PHE A 436 -9.23 4.76 10.95
N LEU A 437 -8.51 5.88 11.07
CA LEU A 437 -7.66 6.42 10.00
C LEU A 437 -6.48 5.49 9.70
N ASP A 438 -5.94 4.80 10.71
CA ASP A 438 -4.84 3.85 10.53
C ASP A 438 -5.24 2.63 9.72
N VAL A 439 -6.51 2.22 9.72
CA VAL A 439 -7.00 1.18 8.79
C VAL A 439 -6.83 1.65 7.34
N LEU A 440 -7.28 2.87 7.02
CA LEU A 440 -7.15 3.44 5.67
C LEU A 440 -5.67 3.63 5.28
N ARG A 441 -4.85 4.15 6.18
CA ARG A 441 -3.42 4.37 5.97
C ARG A 441 -2.66 3.06 5.76
N THR A 442 -3.01 2.03 6.54
CA THR A 442 -2.43 0.69 6.43
C THR A 442 -2.66 0.09 5.06
N PHE A 443 -3.89 0.19 4.53
CA PHE A 443 -4.19 -0.33 3.19
C PHE A 443 -3.46 0.40 2.06
N CYS A 444 -2.95 1.61 2.28
CA CYS A 444 -2.13 2.35 1.30
C CYS A 444 -0.68 1.84 1.18
N GLN A 445 -0.25 0.95 2.07
CA GLN A 445 1.10 0.40 2.08
C GLN A 445 1.26 -0.77 1.09
N ASN A 446 2.50 -1.21 0.87
CA ASN A 446 2.72 -2.47 0.15
C ASN A 446 2.06 -3.65 0.89
N ARG A 447 1.66 -4.69 0.16
CA ARG A 447 0.82 -5.78 0.71
C ARG A 447 1.46 -6.49 1.92
N CYS A 448 2.79 -6.63 1.94
CA CYS A 448 3.52 -7.21 3.06
C CYS A 448 3.39 -6.33 4.33
N ARG A 449 3.55 -5.02 4.17
CA ARG A 449 3.38 -4.04 5.25
C ARG A 449 1.95 -3.95 5.73
N VAL A 450 0.95 -4.03 4.84
CA VAL A 450 -0.48 -4.11 5.23
C VAL A 450 -0.67 -5.20 6.28
N ARG A 451 -0.27 -6.45 5.98
CA ARG A 451 -0.46 -7.57 6.92
C ARG A 451 0.32 -7.35 8.22
N ARG A 452 1.57 -6.89 8.13
CA ARG A 452 2.42 -6.65 9.30
C ARG A 452 1.81 -5.62 10.23
N THR A 453 1.36 -4.49 9.69
CA THR A 453 0.74 -3.41 10.48
C THR A 453 -0.59 -3.84 11.08
N LEU A 454 -1.43 -4.60 10.35
CA LEU A 454 -2.67 -5.16 10.90
C LEU A 454 -2.43 -6.02 12.15
N CYS A 455 -1.37 -6.85 12.16
CA CYS A 455 -0.98 -7.64 13.34
C CYS A 455 -0.60 -6.79 14.55
N HIS A 456 -0.24 -5.51 14.37
CA HIS A 456 0.08 -4.59 15.45
C HIS A 456 -1.14 -3.81 15.90
N ILE A 457 -1.85 -3.15 14.96
CA ILE A 457 -2.95 -2.23 15.31
C ILE A 457 -4.18 -2.95 15.89
N ILE A 458 -4.33 -4.26 15.68
CA ILE A 458 -5.46 -5.02 16.25
C ILE A 458 -5.53 -4.91 17.78
N ARG A 459 -4.40 -4.71 18.46
CA ARG A 459 -4.35 -4.47 19.92
C ARG A 459 -4.98 -3.14 20.31
N ASP A 460 -4.83 -2.13 19.47
CA ASP A 460 -5.44 -0.82 19.70
C ASP A 460 -6.96 -0.92 19.57
N TRP A 461 -7.45 -1.76 18.66
CA TRP A 461 -8.88 -2.06 18.51
C TRP A 461 -9.44 -2.88 19.68
N GLU A 462 -8.65 -3.75 20.30
CA GLU A 462 -9.03 -4.44 21.54
C GLU A 462 -9.25 -3.44 22.68
N ASN A 463 -8.29 -2.52 22.88
CA ASN A 463 -8.40 -1.48 23.90
C ASN A 463 -9.57 -0.53 23.61
N LEU A 464 -9.74 -0.13 22.35
CA LEU A 464 -10.85 0.73 21.93
C LEU A 464 -12.20 0.07 22.19
N GLN A 465 -12.33 -1.26 22.10
CA GLN A 465 -13.58 -1.94 22.39
C GLN A 465 -13.94 -1.84 23.87
N ALA A 466 -12.97 -1.98 24.77
CA ALA A 466 -13.19 -1.82 26.21
C ALA A 466 -13.65 -0.39 26.54
N ASP A 467 -12.99 0.61 25.94
CA ASP A 467 -13.36 2.02 26.05
C ASP A 467 -14.77 2.29 25.51
N ALA A 468 -15.10 1.72 24.34
CA ALA A 468 -16.40 1.86 23.72
C ALA A 468 -17.52 1.29 24.61
N GLU A 469 -17.25 0.16 25.28
CA GLU A 469 -18.21 -0.47 26.17
C GLU A 469 -18.45 0.35 27.44
N GLU A 470 -17.40 0.92 28.05
CA GLU A 470 -17.54 1.84 29.19
C GLU A 470 -18.39 3.06 28.81
N ILE A 471 -18.10 3.66 27.65
CA ILE A 471 -18.83 4.83 27.14
C ILE A 471 -20.29 4.49 26.84
N ASP A 472 -20.55 3.37 26.17
CA ASP A 472 -21.91 2.89 25.88
C ASP A 472 -22.70 2.68 27.18
N GLN A 473 -22.10 2.09 28.22
CA GLN A 473 -22.76 1.88 29.51
C GLN A 473 -23.13 3.20 30.20
N ILE A 474 -22.26 4.21 30.15
CA ILE A 474 -22.55 5.55 30.69
C ILE A 474 -23.75 6.16 29.96
N ILE A 475 -23.73 6.15 28.62
CA ILE A 475 -24.81 6.68 27.79
C ILE A 475 -26.12 5.93 28.09
N GLN A 476 -26.08 4.60 28.08
CA GLN A 476 -27.22 3.70 28.34
C GLN A 476 -27.94 4.06 29.65
N VAL A 477 -27.19 4.23 30.74
CA VAL A 477 -27.75 4.58 32.05
C VAL A 477 -28.40 5.97 32.02
N LYS A 478 -27.75 6.95 31.38
CA LYS A 478 -28.24 8.34 31.31
C LYS A 478 -29.50 8.48 30.47
N VAL A 479 -29.57 7.78 29.34
CA VAL A 479 -30.75 7.80 28.44
C VAL A 479 -31.85 6.83 28.88
N LYS A 480 -31.59 6.02 29.92
CA LYS A 480 -32.51 4.98 30.42
C LYS A 480 -32.96 4.04 29.30
N GLU A 481 -31.98 3.53 28.55
CA GLU A 481 -32.24 2.64 27.42
C GLU A 481 -33.05 1.41 27.87
N ARG A 482 -34.05 1.02 27.08
CA ARG A 482 -34.87 -0.16 27.35
C ARG A 482 -34.19 -1.41 26.78
N PRO A 483 -33.88 -2.43 27.60
CA PRO A 483 -33.25 -3.64 27.11
C PRO A 483 -34.16 -4.37 26.11
N MET A 484 -33.53 -5.04 25.14
CA MET A 484 -34.20 -6.02 24.30
C MET A 484 -34.24 -7.35 25.05
N ARG A 485 -35.41 -8.00 25.10
CA ARG A 485 -35.56 -9.33 25.69
C ARG A 485 -35.39 -10.38 24.61
N GLN A 486 -34.31 -11.15 24.68
CA GLN A 486 -34.14 -12.31 23.80
C GLN A 486 -34.62 -13.58 24.52
N SER A 487 -35.48 -14.34 23.86
CA SER A 487 -35.87 -15.66 24.34
C SER A 487 -34.74 -16.64 24.03
N THR A 488 -33.97 -17.00 25.04
CA THR A 488 -32.99 -18.10 24.90
C THR A 488 -33.73 -19.43 24.83
N GLY A 489 -33.12 -20.46 24.22
CA GLY A 489 -33.68 -21.82 24.17
C GLY A 489 -33.93 -22.46 25.55
N MET A 490 -33.47 -21.81 26.63
CA MET A 490 -33.63 -22.23 28.04
C MET A 490 -34.83 -21.54 28.73
N GLY A 491 -35.64 -20.75 28.02
CA GLY A 491 -36.87 -20.16 28.56
C GLY A 491 -36.69 -19.00 29.55
N ILE A 492 -35.45 -18.59 29.85
CA ILE A 492 -35.14 -17.41 30.66
C ILE A 492 -34.88 -16.23 29.70
N PRO A 493 -35.66 -15.14 29.77
CA PRO A 493 -35.41 -13.95 28.96
C PRO A 493 -34.09 -13.31 29.38
N MET A 494 -33.14 -13.19 28.46
CA MET A 494 -31.90 -12.45 28.70
C MET A 494 -32.10 -11.01 28.22
N GLU A 495 -31.76 -10.05 29.07
CA GLU A 495 -31.82 -8.63 28.74
C GLU A 495 -30.52 -8.21 28.06
N THR A 496 -30.62 -7.70 26.83
CA THR A 496 -29.48 -7.26 26.01
C THR A 496 -29.68 -5.80 25.60
N TYR A 497 -28.65 -4.97 25.79
CA TYR A 497 -28.63 -3.56 25.40
C TYR A 497 -27.98 -3.35 24.03
N SER A 498 -28.19 -2.21 23.37
CA SER A 498 -27.68 -2.02 22.00
C SER A 498 -26.15 -2.01 21.94
N LEU A 499 -25.48 -1.31 22.85
CA LEU A 499 -24.02 -1.11 22.89
C LEU A 499 -23.46 -0.75 21.50
N PRO A 500 -23.92 0.37 20.89
CA PRO A 500 -23.65 0.66 19.49
C PRO A 500 -22.18 0.97 19.16
N LEU A 501 -21.43 1.63 20.06
CA LEU A 501 -20.03 1.97 19.85
C LEU A 501 -19.15 0.73 20.00
N SER A 502 -19.41 -0.10 21.02
CA SER A 502 -18.74 -1.38 21.22
C SER A 502 -19.08 -2.35 20.08
N SER A 503 -20.33 -2.37 19.61
CA SER A 503 -20.73 -3.17 18.45
C SER A 503 -20.03 -2.77 17.17
N TRP A 504 -19.86 -1.46 16.93
CA TRP A 504 -19.09 -0.94 15.80
C TRP A 504 -17.62 -1.37 15.89
N THR A 505 -16.99 -1.13 17.03
CA THR A 505 -15.58 -1.44 17.27
C THR A 505 -15.30 -2.93 17.11
N TYR A 506 -16.17 -3.77 17.67
CA TYR A 506 -16.04 -5.22 17.59
C TYR A 506 -16.18 -5.75 16.18
N LEU A 507 -17.10 -5.19 15.36
CA LEU A 507 -17.22 -5.59 13.96
C LEU A 507 -15.95 -5.26 13.17
N TYR A 508 -15.36 -4.09 13.38
CA TYR A 508 -14.07 -3.73 12.77
C TYR A 508 -12.97 -4.69 13.21
N LYS A 509 -12.81 -4.91 14.51
CA LYS A 509 -11.82 -5.85 15.04
C LYS A 509 -11.93 -7.24 14.39
N MET A 510 -13.14 -7.75 14.22
CA MET A 510 -13.40 -9.02 13.51
C MET A 510 -12.93 -8.97 12.04
N ARG A 511 -13.23 -7.89 11.31
CA ARG A 511 -12.76 -7.71 9.93
C ARG A 511 -11.23 -7.65 9.86
N LEU A 512 -10.58 -6.97 10.81
CA LEU A 512 -9.12 -6.91 10.90
C LEU A 512 -8.52 -8.30 11.13
N MET A 513 -9.10 -9.10 12.04
CA MET A 513 -8.68 -10.49 12.26
C MET A 513 -8.77 -11.33 10.99
N GLU A 514 -9.90 -11.24 10.29
CA GLU A 514 -10.10 -11.97 9.03
C GLU A 514 -9.12 -11.50 7.95
N TRP A 515 -8.86 -10.20 7.82
CA TRP A 515 -7.88 -9.67 6.86
C TRP A 515 -6.45 -10.14 7.15
N ILE A 516 -6.04 -10.22 8.43
CA ILE A 516 -4.73 -10.79 8.81
C ILE A 516 -4.61 -12.24 8.31
N VAL A 517 -5.70 -13.01 8.47
CA VAL A 517 -5.74 -14.40 8.02
C VAL A 517 -5.71 -14.47 6.48
N GLN A 518 -6.58 -13.72 5.81
CA GLN A 518 -6.72 -13.68 4.35
C GLN A 518 -5.45 -13.23 3.63
N LEU A 519 -4.79 -12.17 4.12
CA LEU A 519 -3.50 -11.71 3.62
C LEU A 519 -2.40 -12.76 3.81
N GLY A 520 -2.52 -13.64 4.79
CA GLY A 520 -1.58 -14.75 4.95
C GLY A 520 -1.67 -15.78 3.83
N PHE A 521 -2.84 -15.98 3.22
CA PHE A 521 -2.97 -16.78 2.00
C PHE A 521 -2.38 -16.02 0.79
N GLU A 522 -2.74 -14.75 0.62
CA GLU A 522 -2.26 -13.92 -0.50
C GLU A 522 -0.72 -13.80 -0.55
N LEU A 523 -0.08 -13.72 0.63
CA LEU A 523 1.35 -13.52 0.78
C LEU A 523 2.13 -14.82 1.02
N GLU A 524 1.50 -15.98 0.86
CA GLU A 524 2.15 -17.30 1.02
C GLU A 524 2.82 -17.49 2.40
N VAL A 525 2.22 -16.91 3.44
CA VAL A 525 2.72 -17.02 4.82
C VAL A 525 2.43 -18.41 5.41
N TYR A 526 1.44 -19.12 4.87
CA TYR A 526 1.05 -20.46 5.30
C TYR A 526 1.63 -21.52 4.37
N GLN A 527 2.24 -22.55 4.94
CA GLN A 527 2.67 -23.72 4.21
C GLN A 527 1.48 -24.59 3.80
N PRO A 528 1.60 -25.44 2.77
CA PRO A 528 0.50 -26.28 2.29
C PRO A 528 -0.15 -27.15 3.38
N ASP A 529 0.62 -27.63 4.36
CA ASP A 529 0.11 -28.44 5.47
C ASP A 529 -0.55 -27.62 6.60
N GLU A 530 -0.41 -26.30 6.58
CA GLU A 530 -1.09 -25.38 7.51
C GLU A 530 -2.44 -24.88 6.95
N LEU A 531 -2.71 -25.06 5.65
CA LEU A 531 -3.88 -24.49 4.98
C LEU A 531 -5.20 -24.99 5.56
N ALA A 532 -5.30 -26.27 5.92
CA ALA A 532 -6.50 -26.82 6.58
C ALA A 532 -6.84 -26.03 7.84
N GLY A 533 -5.85 -25.86 8.73
CA GLY A 533 -6.04 -25.19 10.00
C GLY A 533 -6.28 -23.68 9.87
N MET A 534 -5.61 -23.00 8.93
CA MET A 534 -5.83 -21.58 8.73
C MET A 534 -7.19 -21.28 8.08
N TYR A 535 -7.68 -22.14 7.18
CA TYR A 535 -9.07 -22.05 6.72
C TYR A 535 -10.06 -22.40 7.83
N TRP A 536 -9.72 -23.34 8.71
CA TRP A 536 -10.53 -23.63 9.88
C TRP A 536 -10.69 -22.39 10.78
N TYR A 537 -9.58 -21.71 11.08
CA TYR A 537 -9.60 -20.51 11.89
C TYR A 537 -10.33 -19.33 11.21
N LEU A 538 -10.20 -19.19 9.88
CA LEU A 538 -10.98 -18.20 9.13
C LEU A 538 -12.49 -18.47 9.25
N ASN A 539 -12.92 -19.74 9.20
CA ASN A 539 -14.33 -20.09 9.36
C ASN A 539 -14.82 -19.84 10.79
N TYR A 540 -13.97 -20.08 11.79
CA TYR A 540 -14.25 -19.76 13.19
C TYR A 540 -14.53 -18.26 13.36
N LEU A 541 -13.67 -17.39 12.82
CA LEU A 541 -13.87 -15.95 12.87
C LEU A 541 -15.14 -15.51 12.11
N ALA A 542 -15.35 -16.05 10.91
CA ALA A 542 -16.52 -15.70 10.10
C ALA A 542 -17.85 -16.06 10.79
N LYS A 543 -17.92 -17.17 11.54
CA LYS A 543 -19.09 -17.52 12.35
C LYS A 543 -19.39 -16.48 13.42
N TRP A 544 -18.37 -16.01 14.13
CA TRP A 544 -18.50 -14.92 15.10
C TRP A 544 -18.97 -13.62 14.43
N ARG A 545 -18.45 -13.31 13.25
CA ARG A 545 -18.87 -12.13 12.47
C ARG A 545 -20.35 -12.22 12.05
N VAL A 546 -20.83 -13.39 11.60
CA VAL A 546 -22.26 -13.62 11.30
C VAL A 546 -23.12 -13.38 12.53
N GLN A 547 -22.78 -13.99 13.68
CA GLN A 547 -23.54 -13.87 14.92
C GLN A 547 -23.61 -12.41 15.41
N HIS A 548 -22.48 -11.71 15.39
CA HIS A 548 -22.43 -10.30 15.79
C HIS A 548 -23.22 -9.40 14.83
N THR A 549 -23.15 -9.67 13.52
CA THR A 549 -23.94 -8.91 12.53
C THR A 549 -25.44 -9.14 12.70
N GLU A 550 -25.89 -10.37 13.02
CA GLU A 550 -27.30 -10.65 13.35
C GLU A 550 -27.76 -9.94 14.63
N ARG A 551 -26.86 -9.80 15.61
CA ARG A 551 -27.13 -8.99 16.80
C ARG A 551 -27.35 -7.52 16.40
N ILE A 552 -26.44 -6.92 15.63
CA ILE A 552 -26.59 -5.52 15.15
C ILE A 552 -27.92 -5.36 14.40
N LYS A 553 -28.23 -6.29 13.49
CA LYS A 553 -29.48 -6.34 12.73
C LYS A 553 -30.71 -6.30 13.62
N SER A 554 -30.72 -7.06 14.71
CA SER A 554 -31.86 -7.11 15.64
C SER A 554 -32.16 -5.72 16.22
N PHE A 555 -31.12 -4.97 16.59
CA PHE A 555 -31.28 -3.61 17.12
C PHE A 555 -31.67 -2.60 16.04
N VAL A 556 -31.12 -2.70 14.83
CA VAL A 556 -31.51 -1.83 13.70
C VAL A 556 -32.96 -2.06 13.27
N ILE A 557 -33.41 -3.32 13.21
CA ILE A 557 -34.82 -3.65 12.92
C ILE A 557 -35.74 -3.07 13.98
N ARG A 558 -35.43 -3.28 15.27
CA ARG A 558 -36.22 -2.69 16.37
C ARG A 558 -36.31 -1.17 16.23
N ARG A 559 -35.20 -0.51 15.89
CA ARG A 559 -35.17 0.94 15.67
C ARG A 559 -36.05 1.37 14.49
N ALA A 560 -36.03 0.61 13.39
CA ALA A 560 -36.90 0.85 12.25
C ALA A 560 -38.39 0.69 12.61
N GLU A 561 -38.73 -0.31 13.43
CA GLU A 561 -40.09 -0.52 13.94
C GLU A 561 -40.53 0.61 14.88
N GLU A 562 -39.68 1.03 15.81
CA GLU A 562 -39.92 2.16 16.72
C GLU A 562 -40.13 3.46 15.95
N SER A 563 -39.31 3.72 14.92
CA SER A 563 -39.46 4.89 14.04
C SER A 563 -40.81 4.92 13.32
N ARG A 564 -41.22 3.77 12.74
CA ARG A 564 -42.52 3.60 12.07
C ARG A 564 -43.71 3.74 13.02
N ALA A 565 -43.56 3.30 14.27
CA ALA A 565 -44.60 3.39 15.29
C ALA A 565 -44.74 4.81 15.87
N ALA A 566 -43.64 5.57 15.98
CA ALA A 566 -43.63 6.90 16.59
C ALA A 566 -44.09 8.02 15.64
N SER A 567 -43.97 7.86 14.32
CA SER A 567 -44.18 8.94 13.36
C SER A 567 -45.46 8.76 12.53
N GLN A 568 -46.39 9.73 12.61
CA GLN A 568 -47.54 9.83 11.71
C GLN A 568 -47.14 10.34 10.30
N HIS A 569 -46.02 11.07 10.22
CA HIS A 569 -45.41 11.55 8.98
C HIS A 569 -43.97 11.02 8.88
N PRO A 570 -43.64 10.19 7.88
CA PRO A 570 -42.29 9.64 7.74
C PRO A 570 -41.27 10.77 7.50
N ASN A 571 -40.12 10.74 8.18
CA ASN A 571 -39.00 11.61 7.86
C ASN A 571 -38.10 10.91 6.82
N PRO A 572 -38.07 11.38 5.55
CA PRO A 572 -37.34 10.70 4.48
C PRO A 572 -35.84 10.55 4.75
N ALA A 573 -35.24 11.44 5.54
CA ALA A 573 -33.82 11.35 5.88
C ALA A 573 -33.54 10.20 6.86
N VAL A 574 -34.44 9.98 7.83
CA VAL A 574 -34.34 8.87 8.80
C VAL A 574 -34.55 7.54 8.10
N ASP A 575 -35.57 7.46 7.23
CA ASP A 575 -35.86 6.25 6.46
C ASP A 575 -34.68 5.86 5.57
N ARG A 576 -34.06 6.84 4.89
CA ARG A 576 -32.87 6.60 4.06
C ARG A 576 -31.68 6.06 4.87
N GLN A 577 -31.43 6.58 6.08
CA GLN A 577 -30.34 6.07 6.93
C GLN A 577 -30.61 4.64 7.40
N LEU A 578 -31.86 4.33 7.78
CA LEU A 578 -32.26 2.98 8.18
C LEU A 578 -32.16 2.00 7.00
N GLU A 579 -32.63 2.39 5.83
CA GLU A 579 -32.52 1.58 4.59
C GLU A 579 -31.05 1.31 4.23
N ARG A 580 -30.19 2.34 4.30
CA ARG A 580 -28.75 2.19 4.06
C ARG A 580 -28.11 1.23 5.05
N SER A 581 -28.41 1.35 6.34
CA SER A 581 -27.86 0.44 7.36
C SER A 581 -28.37 -1.00 7.18
N LEU A 582 -29.64 -1.20 6.83
CA LEU A 582 -30.18 -2.52 6.51
C LEU A 582 -29.54 -3.13 5.25
N ALA A 583 -29.25 -2.32 4.24
CA ALA A 583 -28.51 -2.76 3.06
C ALA A 583 -27.06 -3.19 3.42
N PHE A 584 -26.38 -2.39 4.24
CA PHE A 584 -25.05 -2.73 4.76
C PHE A 584 -25.05 -4.04 5.55
N ILE A 585 -26.01 -4.22 6.46
CA ILE A 585 -26.18 -5.44 7.25
C ILE A 585 -26.41 -6.65 6.35
N ARG A 586 -27.26 -6.51 5.31
CA ARG A 586 -27.50 -7.58 4.34
C ARG A 586 -26.21 -7.97 3.60
N LEU A 587 -25.42 -6.98 3.18
CA LEU A 587 -24.12 -7.22 2.57
C LEU A 587 -23.17 -7.94 3.55
N MET A 588 -23.05 -7.46 4.78
CA MET A 588 -22.15 -8.04 5.80
C MET A 588 -22.53 -9.46 6.20
N LEU A 589 -23.83 -9.75 6.35
CA LEU A 589 -24.31 -11.12 6.62
C LEU A 589 -23.97 -12.06 5.47
N LEU A 590 -24.19 -11.62 4.23
CA LEU A 590 -23.90 -12.44 3.06
C LEU A 590 -22.38 -12.64 2.88
N ASP A 591 -21.59 -11.58 3.02
CA ASP A 591 -20.12 -11.62 2.91
C ASP A 591 -19.48 -12.50 3.99
N SER A 592 -19.97 -12.43 5.23
CA SER A 592 -19.51 -13.30 6.32
C SER A 592 -19.96 -14.74 6.15
N ALA A 593 -21.19 -14.99 5.69
CA ALA A 593 -21.67 -16.34 5.39
C ALA A 593 -20.86 -17.02 4.28
N VAL A 594 -20.60 -16.34 3.16
CA VAL A 594 -19.79 -16.94 2.09
C VAL A 594 -18.33 -17.16 2.51
N THR A 595 -17.79 -16.29 3.36
CA THR A 595 -16.44 -16.46 3.93
C THR A 595 -16.39 -17.68 4.83
N TRP A 596 -17.37 -17.83 5.72
CA TRP A 596 -17.52 -19.03 6.57
C TRP A 596 -17.62 -20.28 5.69
N GLU A 597 -18.62 -20.36 4.82
CA GLU A 597 -18.93 -21.59 4.10
C GLU A 597 -17.82 -22.04 3.15
N LEU A 598 -17.15 -21.11 2.45
CA LEU A 598 -16.03 -21.46 1.56
C LEU A 598 -14.76 -21.85 2.34
N SER A 599 -14.44 -21.15 3.43
CA SER A 599 -13.31 -21.53 4.28
C SER A 599 -13.54 -22.88 4.95
N ASP A 600 -14.79 -23.21 5.33
CA ASP A 600 -15.13 -24.51 5.89
C ASP A 600 -14.98 -25.65 4.86
N ALA A 601 -15.45 -25.42 3.63
CA ALA A 601 -15.26 -26.36 2.52
C ALA A 601 -13.77 -26.59 2.19
N LEU A 602 -12.96 -25.53 2.16
CA LEU A 602 -11.52 -25.63 1.92
C LEU A 602 -10.76 -26.28 3.07
N SER A 603 -11.12 -25.96 4.33
CA SER A 603 -10.59 -26.65 5.51
C SER A 603 -10.79 -28.16 5.38
N CYS A 604 -12.03 -28.59 5.12
CA CYS A 604 -12.37 -29.99 4.92
C CYS A 604 -11.60 -30.63 3.75
N LEU A 605 -11.50 -29.92 2.62
CA LEU A 605 -10.75 -30.37 1.46
C LEU A 605 -9.27 -30.64 1.80
N TYR A 606 -8.59 -29.69 2.46
CA TYR A 606 -7.18 -29.84 2.84
C TYR A 606 -6.98 -30.89 3.95
N THR A 607 -7.94 -31.06 4.87
CA THR A 607 -7.93 -32.15 5.85
C THR A 607 -7.96 -33.50 5.15
N VAL A 608 -8.81 -33.68 4.13
CA VAL A 608 -8.85 -34.91 3.32
C VAL A 608 -7.54 -35.13 2.57
N LEU A 609 -6.98 -34.09 1.94
CA LEU A 609 -5.68 -34.20 1.26
C LEU A 609 -4.55 -34.63 2.19
N THR A 610 -4.57 -34.14 3.43
CA THR A 610 -3.59 -34.51 4.46
C THR A 610 -3.76 -35.97 4.89
N ARG A 611 -5.01 -36.42 5.12
CA ARG A 611 -5.31 -37.84 5.45
C ARG A 611 -4.88 -38.81 4.36
N LEU A 612 -5.11 -38.43 3.10
CA LEU A 612 -4.71 -39.20 1.93
C LEU A 612 -3.20 -39.06 1.59
N LYS A 613 -2.44 -38.31 2.40
CA LYS A 613 -1.00 -38.03 2.19
C LYS A 613 -0.67 -37.40 0.83
N LEU A 614 -1.65 -36.70 0.24
CA LEU A 614 -1.51 -35.95 -1.01
C LEU A 614 -0.85 -34.59 -0.78
N VAL A 615 -1.04 -34.02 0.41
CA VAL A 615 -0.22 -32.92 0.95
C VAL A 615 0.75 -33.52 1.97
N LYS A 616 2.05 -33.34 1.75
CA LYS A 616 3.10 -33.91 2.60
C LYS A 616 3.47 -32.94 3.71
N VAL A 617 3.42 -33.41 4.95
CA VAL A 617 3.95 -32.69 6.11
C VAL A 617 5.48 -32.85 6.12
N PRO A 618 6.26 -31.75 6.04
CA PRO A 618 7.72 -31.83 6.08
C PRO A 618 8.22 -32.22 7.49
N PRO A 619 9.34 -32.95 7.61
CA PRO A 619 9.93 -33.29 8.91
C PRO A 619 10.45 -32.03 9.60
N ARG A 620 10.11 -31.85 10.88
CA ARG A 620 10.49 -30.68 11.69
C ARG A 620 11.11 -31.14 13.02
N PRO A 621 12.39 -31.53 13.06
CA PRO A 621 13.00 -32.18 14.24
C PRO A 621 13.24 -31.24 15.43
N TYR A 622 13.26 -29.92 15.21
CA TYR A 622 13.53 -28.90 16.24
C TYR A 622 12.28 -28.17 16.75
N SER A 623 11.08 -28.67 16.42
CA SER A 623 9.81 -28.01 16.72
C SER A 623 8.69 -29.05 16.86
N ASN A 624 7.66 -28.74 17.65
CA ASN A 624 6.43 -29.53 17.73
C ASN A 624 5.24 -28.72 17.18
N ASP A 625 4.08 -29.35 17.06
CA ASP A 625 2.90 -28.75 16.41
C ASP A 625 2.31 -27.60 17.24
N GLU A 626 2.33 -27.72 18.57
CA GLU A 626 1.86 -26.71 19.53
C GLU A 626 2.67 -25.42 19.47
N LEU A 627 4.01 -25.49 19.49
CA LEU A 627 4.86 -24.30 19.38
C LEU A 627 4.68 -23.58 18.04
N ARG A 628 4.38 -24.32 16.96
CA ARG A 628 4.08 -23.71 15.66
C ARG A 628 2.71 -23.06 15.66
N TYR A 629 1.73 -23.69 16.29
CA TYR A 629 0.42 -23.10 16.51
C TYR A 629 0.52 -21.78 17.29
N ASP A 630 1.24 -21.77 18.42
CA ASP A 630 1.43 -20.57 19.25
C ASP A 630 2.11 -19.45 18.47
N LEU A 631 3.14 -19.79 17.67
CA LEU A 631 3.81 -18.81 16.82
C LEU A 631 2.88 -18.26 15.73
N ARG A 632 2.09 -19.14 15.10
CA ARG A 632 1.15 -18.80 14.02
C ARG A 632 0.03 -17.90 14.54
N MET A 633 -0.48 -18.19 15.72
CA MET A 633 -1.62 -17.51 16.34
C MET A 633 -1.21 -16.33 17.24
N ARG A 634 0.09 -16.09 17.44
CA ARG A 634 0.63 -14.97 18.23
C ARG A 634 -0.05 -13.62 17.97
N PRO A 635 -0.38 -13.20 16.72
CA PRO A 635 -1.06 -11.93 16.49
C PRO A 635 -2.41 -11.79 17.21
N PHE A 636 -3.07 -12.92 17.52
CA PHE A 636 -4.40 -12.95 18.12
C PHE A 636 -4.38 -13.24 19.63
N ALA A 637 -3.22 -13.55 20.21
CA ALA A 637 -3.11 -13.99 21.61
C ALA A 637 -3.54 -12.92 22.64
N ALA A 638 -3.47 -11.64 22.27
CA ALA A 638 -3.89 -10.53 23.12
C ALA A 638 -5.37 -10.17 22.98
N ILE A 639 -6.13 -10.85 22.12
CA ILE A 639 -7.53 -10.54 21.83
C ILE A 639 -8.44 -11.33 22.77
N GLY A 640 -9.29 -10.64 23.54
CA GLY A 640 -10.19 -11.27 24.49
C GLY A 640 -11.37 -11.96 23.83
N LEU A 641 -12.00 -11.30 22.84
CA LEU A 641 -13.15 -11.81 22.10
C LEU A 641 -12.96 -11.63 20.59
N PRO A 642 -13.23 -12.65 19.75
CA PRO A 642 -13.49 -14.03 20.12
C PRO A 642 -12.23 -14.64 20.76
N THR A 643 -12.45 -15.53 21.72
CA THR A 643 -11.35 -16.19 22.42
C THR A 643 -10.52 -17.01 21.44
N LEU A 644 -9.20 -16.85 21.47
CA LEU A 644 -8.31 -17.70 20.67
C LEU A 644 -8.54 -19.17 21.09
N PRO A 645 -8.88 -20.08 20.14
CA PRO A 645 -9.01 -21.50 20.46
C PRO A 645 -7.72 -22.05 21.07
N SER A 646 -7.81 -23.04 21.94
CA SER A 646 -6.63 -23.79 22.37
C SER A 646 -6.04 -24.60 21.21
N PHE A 647 -4.78 -25.04 21.35
CA PHE A 647 -4.15 -25.94 20.38
C PHE A 647 -4.97 -27.23 20.19
N ASP A 648 -5.55 -27.77 21.26
CA ASP A 648 -6.39 -28.96 21.22
C ASP A 648 -7.69 -28.73 20.45
N GLU A 649 -8.41 -27.64 20.72
CA GLU A 649 -9.64 -27.29 19.99
C GLU A 649 -9.37 -27.03 18.51
N PHE A 650 -8.27 -26.34 18.19
CA PHE A 650 -7.83 -26.12 16.82
C PHE A 650 -7.50 -27.44 16.12
N THR A 651 -6.77 -28.32 16.79
CA THR A 651 -6.37 -29.63 16.26
C THR A 651 -7.58 -30.53 16.04
N GLN A 652 -8.49 -30.61 17.02
CA GLN A 652 -9.71 -31.39 16.91
C GLN A 652 -10.62 -30.85 15.80
N GLY A 653 -10.80 -29.53 15.73
CA GLY A 653 -11.61 -28.86 14.71
C GLY A 653 -11.05 -29.00 13.29
N THR A 654 -9.73 -29.00 13.14
CA THR A 654 -9.06 -29.14 11.84
C THR A 654 -9.02 -30.61 11.40
N SER A 655 -8.52 -31.50 12.26
CA SER A 655 -8.26 -32.90 11.91
C SER A 655 -9.52 -33.77 11.90
N GLN A 656 -10.57 -33.39 12.65
CA GLN A 656 -11.87 -34.05 12.75
C GLN A 656 -11.77 -35.58 12.90
N PRO A 657 -10.99 -36.10 13.87
CA PRO A 657 -10.56 -37.51 13.88
C PRO A 657 -11.72 -38.51 13.99
N GLU A 658 -12.86 -38.08 14.53
CA GLU A 658 -14.06 -38.90 14.72
C GLU A 658 -14.93 -39.02 13.45
N VAL A 659 -14.68 -38.19 12.43
CA VAL A 659 -15.47 -38.14 11.19
C VAL A 659 -14.71 -38.82 10.06
N THR A 660 -15.38 -39.69 9.30
CA THR A 660 -14.74 -40.43 8.20
C THR A 660 -14.45 -39.52 6.99
N THR A 661 -13.46 -39.88 6.17
CA THR A 661 -13.10 -39.10 4.97
C THR A 661 -14.28 -38.87 4.00
N PRO A 662 -15.15 -39.85 3.69
CA PRO A 662 -16.33 -39.62 2.86
C PRO A 662 -17.33 -38.63 3.48
N GLU A 663 -17.55 -38.68 4.79
CA GLU A 663 -18.45 -37.76 5.50
C GLU A 663 -17.91 -36.32 5.48
N ILE A 664 -16.59 -36.13 5.64
CA ILE A 664 -15.96 -34.80 5.52
C ILE A 664 -16.16 -34.23 4.10
N LEU A 665 -16.06 -35.05 3.06
CA LEU A 665 -16.31 -34.60 1.69
C LEU A 665 -17.79 -34.24 1.45
N GLU A 666 -18.74 -34.98 2.04
CA GLU A 666 -20.16 -34.65 1.99
C GLU A 666 -20.46 -33.33 2.72
N TYR A 667 -19.84 -33.11 3.88
CA TYR A 667 -19.93 -31.86 4.61
C TYR A 667 -19.36 -30.68 3.80
N ALA A 668 -18.19 -30.86 3.21
CA ALA A 668 -17.55 -29.87 2.34
C ALA A 668 -18.45 -29.49 1.15
N GLU A 669 -19.12 -30.47 0.53
CA GLU A 669 -20.05 -30.24 -0.57
C GLU A 669 -21.28 -29.42 -0.14
N LYS A 670 -21.84 -29.71 1.04
CA LYS A 670 -22.96 -28.95 1.61
C LYS A 670 -22.57 -27.50 1.91
N ALA A 671 -21.43 -27.28 2.57
CA ALA A 671 -20.92 -25.95 2.85
C ALA A 671 -20.67 -25.18 1.53
N LEU A 672 -20.03 -25.81 0.55
CA LEU A 672 -19.74 -25.19 -0.74
C LEU A 672 -21.00 -24.75 -1.50
N ALA A 673 -22.10 -25.50 -1.41
CA ALA A 673 -23.34 -25.17 -2.08
C ALA A 673 -23.91 -23.82 -1.61
N GLY A 674 -23.84 -23.54 -0.31
CA GLY A 674 -24.18 -22.25 0.26
C GLY A 674 -23.27 -21.13 -0.27
N ALA A 675 -21.96 -21.34 -0.19
CA ALA A 675 -20.97 -20.34 -0.60
C ALA A 675 -21.13 -19.95 -2.07
N LYS A 676 -21.31 -20.95 -2.95
CA LYS A 676 -21.53 -20.74 -4.38
C LYS A 676 -22.75 -19.88 -4.63
N LYS A 677 -23.89 -20.21 -4.01
CA LYS A 677 -25.14 -19.43 -4.14
C LYS A 677 -24.96 -18.01 -3.62
N GLY A 678 -24.26 -17.83 -2.50
CA GLY A 678 -24.00 -16.51 -1.93
C GLY A 678 -23.10 -15.65 -2.82
N PHE A 679 -22.02 -16.19 -3.38
CA PHE A 679 -21.16 -15.46 -4.32
C PHE A 679 -21.87 -15.15 -5.65
N GLU A 680 -22.76 -16.03 -6.13
CA GLU A 680 -23.63 -15.72 -7.28
C GLU A 680 -24.52 -14.50 -7.01
N VAL A 681 -25.08 -14.39 -5.81
CA VAL A 681 -25.89 -13.24 -5.39
C VAL A 681 -25.02 -11.98 -5.25
N LEU A 682 -23.87 -12.06 -4.55
CA LEU A 682 -22.96 -10.93 -4.40
C LEU A 682 -22.48 -10.39 -5.75
N SER A 683 -22.21 -11.27 -6.72
CA SER A 683 -21.77 -10.86 -8.06
C SER A 683 -22.79 -10.05 -8.87
N LYS A 684 -24.04 -9.94 -8.37
CA LYS A 684 -25.15 -9.22 -8.99
C LYS A 684 -25.58 -7.97 -8.22
N PHE A 685 -24.92 -7.65 -7.10
CA PHE A 685 -25.22 -6.42 -6.36
C PHE A 685 -24.89 -5.19 -7.21
N THR A 686 -25.65 -4.11 -7.02
CA THR A 686 -25.34 -2.81 -7.62
C THR A 686 -24.17 -2.14 -6.87
N PRO A 687 -23.55 -1.08 -7.40
CA PRO A 687 -22.52 -0.31 -6.68
C PRO A 687 -22.97 0.16 -5.30
N GLU A 688 -24.23 0.55 -5.15
CA GLU A 688 -24.83 1.05 -3.91
C GLU A 688 -25.08 -0.11 -2.92
N ASP A 689 -25.71 -1.20 -3.37
CA ASP A 689 -25.97 -2.38 -2.52
C ASP A 689 -24.69 -3.06 -2.03
N SER A 690 -23.60 -2.93 -2.78
CA SER A 690 -22.29 -3.50 -2.46
C SER A 690 -21.35 -2.54 -1.75
N PHE A 691 -21.74 -1.28 -1.52
CA PHE A 691 -20.89 -0.24 -0.94
C PHE A 691 -19.52 -0.19 -1.65
N SER A 692 -19.57 -0.08 -2.98
CA SER A 692 -18.41 -0.09 -3.86
C SER A 692 -18.46 0.99 -4.93
N VAL A 693 -19.17 2.10 -4.69
CA VAL A 693 -19.20 3.23 -5.61
C VAL A 693 -17.76 3.71 -5.88
N GLY A 694 -17.41 3.95 -7.14
CA GLY A 694 -16.04 4.27 -7.59
C GLY A 694 -15.07 3.06 -7.70
N SER A 695 -15.46 1.87 -7.23
CA SER A 695 -14.63 0.66 -7.27
C SER A 695 -15.36 -0.62 -7.67
N HIS A 696 -16.61 -0.51 -8.13
CA HIS A 696 -17.53 -1.62 -8.34
C HIS A 696 -16.98 -2.70 -9.27
N ASP A 697 -16.37 -2.32 -10.41
CA ASP A 697 -15.82 -3.28 -11.37
C ASP A 697 -14.73 -4.18 -10.75
N ARG A 698 -13.91 -3.61 -9.87
CA ARG A 698 -12.88 -4.37 -9.13
C ARG A 698 -13.52 -5.26 -8.09
N TRP A 699 -14.47 -4.74 -7.33
CA TRP A 699 -15.20 -5.49 -6.31
C TRP A 699 -15.95 -6.68 -6.92
N VAL A 700 -16.74 -6.46 -7.96
CA VAL A 700 -17.50 -7.53 -8.64
C VAL A 700 -16.56 -8.52 -9.34
N GLY A 701 -15.43 -8.05 -9.88
CA GLY A 701 -14.37 -8.89 -10.41
C GLY A 701 -13.83 -9.88 -9.37
N SER A 702 -13.51 -9.39 -8.16
CA SER A 702 -13.10 -10.22 -7.03
C SER A 702 -14.19 -11.23 -6.63
N LYS A 703 -15.46 -10.80 -6.51
CA LYS A 703 -16.56 -11.73 -6.16
C LYS A 703 -16.79 -12.81 -7.24
N LYS A 704 -16.69 -12.47 -8.53
CA LYS A 704 -16.74 -13.43 -9.65
C LYS A 704 -15.56 -14.41 -9.60
N ASN A 705 -14.39 -13.94 -9.21
CA ASN A 705 -13.20 -14.77 -9.04
C ASN A 705 -13.33 -15.73 -7.84
N ALA A 706 -13.91 -15.28 -6.73
CA ALA A 706 -14.27 -16.16 -5.62
C ALA A 706 -15.35 -17.21 -6.01
N LEU A 707 -16.32 -16.83 -6.86
CA LEU A 707 -17.28 -17.77 -7.42
C LEU A 707 -16.60 -18.84 -8.29
N LYS A 708 -15.60 -18.48 -9.11
CA LYS A 708 -14.78 -19.44 -9.85
C LYS A 708 -14.02 -20.38 -8.91
N ALA A 709 -13.48 -19.85 -7.81
CA ALA A 709 -12.84 -20.68 -6.78
C ALA A 709 -13.83 -21.68 -6.15
N CYS A 710 -15.09 -21.28 -5.91
CA CYS A 710 -16.13 -22.21 -5.45
C CYS A 710 -16.37 -23.35 -6.46
N ILE A 711 -16.51 -23.01 -7.75
CA ILE A 711 -16.71 -24.00 -8.81
C ILE A 711 -15.53 -24.98 -8.89
N ALA A 712 -14.31 -24.46 -8.84
CA ALA A 712 -13.09 -25.27 -8.83
C ALA A 712 -13.01 -26.18 -7.59
N THR A 713 -13.42 -25.68 -6.42
CA THR A 713 -13.48 -26.45 -5.17
C THR A 713 -14.45 -27.62 -5.32
N GLY A 714 -15.61 -27.39 -5.95
CA GLY A 714 -16.59 -28.46 -6.21
C GLY A 714 -16.04 -29.55 -7.13
N ILE A 715 -15.29 -29.17 -8.17
CA ILE A 715 -14.61 -30.11 -9.06
C ILE A 715 -13.58 -30.95 -8.28
N ALA A 716 -12.79 -30.31 -7.40
CA ALA A 716 -11.81 -30.99 -6.56
C ALA A 716 -12.47 -31.97 -5.57
N ILE A 717 -13.56 -31.57 -4.90
CA ILE A 717 -14.33 -32.44 -4.00
C ILE A 717 -14.87 -33.65 -4.76
N SER A 718 -15.53 -33.44 -5.92
CA SER A 718 -16.06 -34.54 -6.73
C SER A 718 -14.96 -35.48 -7.25
N ALA A 719 -13.77 -34.96 -7.58
CA ALA A 719 -12.63 -35.79 -7.97
C ALA A 719 -12.14 -36.67 -6.83
N LEU A 720 -12.06 -36.12 -5.60
CA LEU A 720 -11.68 -36.87 -4.40
C LEU A 720 -12.73 -37.91 -4.01
N GLN A 721 -14.03 -37.57 -4.05
CA GLN A 721 -15.11 -38.52 -3.78
C GLN A 721 -15.01 -39.75 -4.71
N LYS A 722 -14.77 -39.53 -6.00
CA LYS A 722 -14.56 -40.61 -6.98
C LYS A 722 -13.29 -41.41 -6.70
N ALA A 723 -12.19 -40.74 -6.34
CA ALA A 723 -10.92 -41.40 -6.04
C ALA A 723 -10.99 -42.25 -4.76
N VAL A 724 -11.60 -41.74 -3.68
CA VAL A 724 -11.79 -42.45 -2.41
C VAL A 724 -12.70 -43.66 -2.60
N LYS A 725 -13.79 -43.51 -3.36
CA LYS A 725 -14.66 -44.66 -3.69
C LYS A 725 -13.90 -45.74 -4.47
N ARG A 726 -13.09 -45.34 -5.46
CA ARG A 726 -12.26 -46.27 -6.23
C ARG A 726 -11.18 -46.92 -5.37
N GLU A 727 -10.56 -46.20 -4.46
CA GLU A 727 -9.57 -46.75 -3.51
C GLU A 727 -10.21 -47.82 -2.62
N GLN A 728 -11.45 -47.63 -2.15
CA GLN A 728 -12.19 -48.65 -1.41
C GLN A 728 -12.45 -49.92 -2.26
N GLU A 729 -12.57 -49.79 -3.59
CA GLU A 729 -12.81 -50.90 -4.52
C GLU A 729 -11.50 -51.58 -4.99
N THR A 730 -10.44 -50.82 -5.26
CA THR A 730 -9.21 -51.29 -5.93
C THR A 730 -7.94 -51.22 -5.09
N GLY A 731 -7.97 -50.60 -3.91
CA GLY A 731 -6.83 -50.42 -3.01
C GLY A 731 -5.75 -49.43 -3.47
N GLU A 732 -5.99 -48.66 -4.55
CA GLU A 732 -5.01 -47.75 -5.15
C GLU A 732 -5.58 -46.33 -5.36
N LEU A 733 -5.00 -45.34 -4.68
CA LEU A 733 -5.32 -43.92 -4.85
C LEU A 733 -4.54 -43.32 -6.04
N LYS A 734 -5.07 -43.47 -7.26
CA LYS A 734 -4.44 -43.00 -8.52
C LYS A 734 -4.64 -41.50 -8.78
N ILE A 735 -4.29 -40.65 -7.82
CA ILE A 735 -4.38 -39.19 -7.94
C ILE A 735 -3.20 -38.48 -7.27
N LYS A 736 -2.92 -37.26 -7.74
CA LYS A 736 -2.02 -36.29 -7.10
C LYS A 736 -2.74 -34.96 -6.88
N ALA A 737 -2.33 -34.22 -5.85
CA ALA A 737 -2.82 -32.87 -5.59
C ALA A 737 -1.70 -31.84 -5.84
N GLU A 738 -2.00 -30.79 -6.58
CA GLU A 738 -1.11 -29.65 -6.81
C GLU A 738 -1.72 -28.40 -6.15
N VAL A 739 -1.01 -27.82 -5.17
CA VAL A 739 -1.42 -26.59 -4.51
C VAL A 739 -0.88 -25.40 -5.32
N PRO A 740 -1.74 -24.56 -5.91
CA PRO A 740 -1.29 -23.41 -6.68
C PRO A 740 -0.78 -22.30 -5.75
N THR A 741 0.12 -21.47 -6.27
CA THR A 741 0.46 -20.18 -5.68
C THR A 741 -0.70 -19.19 -5.89
N PRO A 742 -0.83 -18.13 -5.06
CA PRO A 742 -1.94 -17.17 -5.16
C PRO A 742 -2.09 -16.52 -6.54
N ASP A 743 -0.98 -16.19 -7.21
CA ASP A 743 -0.94 -15.63 -8.57
C ASP A 743 -1.50 -16.57 -9.66
N LYS A 744 -1.52 -17.89 -9.39
CA LYS A 744 -2.06 -18.93 -10.28
C LYS A 744 -3.46 -19.40 -9.87
N SER A 745 -3.98 -18.84 -8.78
CA SER A 745 -5.31 -19.16 -8.24
C SER A 745 -6.37 -18.27 -8.90
N TYR A 746 -7.63 -18.69 -8.82
CA TYR A 746 -8.73 -17.85 -9.31
C TYR A 746 -8.93 -16.60 -8.44
N HIS A 747 -8.58 -16.69 -7.15
CA HIS A 747 -8.69 -15.63 -6.16
C HIS A 747 -7.57 -15.77 -5.12
N ASP A 748 -6.95 -14.66 -4.73
CA ASP A 748 -5.73 -14.63 -3.91
C ASP A 748 -5.91 -15.24 -2.51
N TRP A 749 -7.13 -15.21 -1.95
CA TRP A 749 -7.43 -15.77 -0.62
C TRP A 749 -7.96 -17.20 -0.64
N TRP A 750 -8.39 -17.71 -1.80
CA TRP A 750 -9.06 -19.01 -1.93
C TRP A 750 -8.21 -19.96 -2.77
N ILE A 751 -7.23 -20.58 -2.11
CA ILE A 751 -6.26 -21.48 -2.71
C ILE A 751 -6.92 -22.84 -2.91
N VAL A 752 -7.31 -23.13 -4.15
CA VAL A 752 -7.99 -24.37 -4.50
C VAL A 752 -6.99 -25.36 -5.09
N PRO A 753 -6.77 -26.54 -4.48
CA PRO A 753 -5.86 -27.54 -5.00
C PRO A 753 -6.39 -28.17 -6.29
N ARG A 754 -5.51 -28.44 -7.25
CA ARG A 754 -5.84 -29.17 -8.48
C ARG A 754 -5.64 -30.66 -8.26
N ILE A 755 -6.70 -31.44 -8.44
CA ILE A 755 -6.66 -32.91 -8.33
C ILE A 755 -6.48 -33.51 -9.73
N ILE A 756 -5.38 -34.23 -9.92
CA ILE A 756 -4.97 -34.75 -11.23
C ILE A 756 -4.83 -36.27 -11.14
N PRO A 757 -5.38 -37.05 -12.09
CA PRO A 757 -5.12 -38.48 -12.17
C PRO A 757 -3.64 -38.80 -12.35
N THR A 758 -3.14 -39.84 -11.69
CA THR A 758 -1.77 -40.35 -11.85
C THR A 758 -1.72 -41.61 -12.69
#